data_AF-B7PIC2-F1
#
_entry.id   AF-B7PIC2-F1
#
_cell.length_a   1.000
_cell.length_b   1.000
_cell.length_c   1.000
_cell.angle_alpha   90.00
_cell.angle_beta   90.00
_cell.angle_gamma   90.00
#
_symmetry.space_group_name_H-M   'P 1'
#
loop_
_entity.id
_entity.type
_entity.pdbx_description
1 polymer ?
#
loop_
_entity_poly.entity_id
_entity_poly.type
_entity_poly.pdbx_seq_one_letter_code
_entity_poly.pdbx_strand_id
1 'polypeptide(L)'
;MTAAMGVAVSLGTGVYVLLPRVAREEAGPAVVLSFLVAAVASCLAEKRALEYFLEFFNENLRSTGLCELLEAKQHRNPSEHSADRVMEAAQNRASPSDYSMEMPNINNSDSGARRRVAAEVTSETETPPAIYAVHSPNRTCYSDSCTRAARNVTLNAELDPCKNMYGYVCESWARSQRLPEGVLRRVTVDQGHQDALSSALHALMVSSNASLPRGLLQIYERCLEPAANDSAILRSQLLDNVGLVPWPLPRTEPPNPEDVSQVIGNAFYFTNEPVLLQMGVNKARKIFLAEPTLLRDAPTADTKDVAHASRIALANAGSNNEPLLDVNEVEDLLDINRRGDVRHSWNTVMLLPKTEEAASQAPQESSNLAGATWDLRTVLEEAFEPSNALRSVVLRAPAYTAALPTTLEKLTGHQVINYLGLRTALLASRMLQAGEEKDILCRVLDWDDLAPAKSVRDHCVRLLAKYEPALSLYTLVTKSPLLQSLDMDALVSFMKTHLQLLLGSGGLEGSQKEGVKMAALVEDMAWKGLAPFWLRNASLRRRYVKRFYKVGSSSRTTSSLFHLIQEKAVNEHMALNDPAQFIDANWKSGLLSTRPRLLPDDGPSGSLELPLAAFDLLWATHPDTASLQLARVGVRAFESVLRHLYHKHRESCPHVRSSWVQEKLDAALESRALSFALHTFLAWPMTSDLRLPGLEMLSSKQLFFIFYTLHQCEMNSPDMEKVLPKRWRRGRGSSRPAKASWLNRLVTANTDFANAFGCRIPELQPNPFKDCA
;
A
#
# COMPACT_ATOMS: atom_id res chain seq x y z
N MET A 1 -51.68 2.15 17.28
CA MET A 1 -50.59 1.67 18.15
C MET A 1 -49.41 1.05 17.39
N THR A 2 -49.45 0.97 16.05
CA THR A 2 -48.41 0.35 15.20
C THR A 2 -47.40 1.32 14.58
N ALA A 3 -47.55 2.63 14.78
CA ALA A 3 -46.58 3.65 14.32
C ALA A 3 -45.44 3.91 15.32
N ALA A 4 -45.55 3.44 16.57
CA ALA A 4 -44.58 3.75 17.64
C ALA A 4 -43.37 2.79 17.68
N MET A 5 -43.45 1.60 17.07
CA MET A 5 -42.34 0.62 17.10
C MET A 5 -41.31 0.82 15.98
N GLY A 6 -41.61 1.63 14.95
CA GLY A 6 -40.69 1.89 13.84
C GLY A 6 -39.62 2.96 14.12
N VAL A 7 -39.84 3.83 15.12
CA VAL A 7 -38.91 4.93 15.46
C VAL A 7 -37.86 4.50 16.50
N ALA A 8 -38.12 3.45 17.27
CA ALA A 8 -37.25 3.00 18.36
C ALA A 8 -35.96 2.30 17.89
N VAL A 9 -35.90 1.79 16.66
CA VAL A 9 -34.72 1.08 16.13
C VAL A 9 -33.72 2.03 15.43
N SER A 10 -34.09 3.30 15.23
CA SER A 10 -33.24 4.31 14.57
C SER A 10 -32.44 5.19 15.55
N LEU A 11 -32.64 5.05 16.86
CA LEU A 11 -32.06 5.92 17.89
C LEU A 11 -31.11 5.13 18.79
N GLY A 12 -30.01 4.64 18.21
CA GLY A 12 -28.85 4.17 18.99
C GLY A 12 -28.18 5.37 19.66
N THR A 13 -28.09 5.35 21.00
CA THR A 13 -27.20 6.15 21.87
C THR A 13 -26.67 7.48 21.28
N GLY A 14 -27.59 8.36 20.88
CA GLY A 14 -27.24 9.69 20.40
C GLY A 14 -26.90 10.59 21.58
N VAL A 15 -25.67 11.10 21.64
CA VAL A 15 -25.31 12.19 22.56
C VAL A 15 -26.05 13.44 22.13
N TYR A 16 -27.08 13.83 22.88
CA TYR A 16 -27.82 15.05 22.61
C TYR A 16 -27.04 16.27 23.11
N VAL A 17 -26.36 16.97 22.21
CA VAL A 17 -25.68 18.23 22.53
C VAL A 17 -26.56 19.41 22.14
N LEU A 18 -27.21 20.02 23.14
CA LEU A 18 -27.91 21.29 22.95
C LEU A 18 -26.91 22.43 23.19
N LEU A 19 -26.53 23.15 22.14
CA LEU A 19 -25.62 24.28 22.27
C LEU A 19 -26.25 25.38 23.16
N PRO A 20 -25.52 25.94 24.15
CA PRO A 20 -26.09 26.89 25.11
C PRO A 20 -26.76 28.12 24.47
N ARG A 21 -26.28 28.53 23.29
CA ARG A 21 -26.85 29.65 22.54
C ARG A 21 -28.23 29.30 21.95
N VAL A 22 -28.34 28.14 21.31
CA VAL A 22 -29.62 27.65 20.76
C VAL A 22 -30.63 27.40 21.88
N ALA A 23 -30.18 26.84 23.01
CA ALA A 23 -31.00 26.64 24.20
C ALA A 23 -31.59 27.95 24.77
N ARG A 24 -30.86 29.06 24.62
CA ARG A 24 -31.21 30.36 25.20
C ARG A 24 -31.99 31.26 24.25
N GLU A 25 -31.64 31.24 22.96
CA GLU A 25 -32.12 32.22 21.98
C GLU A 25 -33.21 31.65 21.06
N GLU A 26 -33.22 30.34 20.81
CA GLU A 26 -34.05 29.73 19.76
C GLU A 26 -34.99 28.63 20.28
N ALA A 27 -34.55 27.85 21.27
CA ALA A 27 -35.32 26.74 21.80
C ALA A 27 -36.28 27.21 22.90
N GLY A 28 -37.59 26.97 22.69
CA GLY A 28 -38.58 27.15 23.74
C GLY A 28 -38.37 26.14 24.89
N PRO A 29 -38.88 26.42 26.11
CA PRO A 29 -38.67 25.56 27.30
C PRO A 29 -39.17 24.12 27.11
N ALA A 30 -40.18 23.90 26.26
CA ALA A 30 -40.66 22.57 25.90
C ALA A 30 -39.60 21.73 25.16
N VAL A 31 -38.81 22.36 24.28
CA VAL A 31 -37.74 21.68 23.53
C VAL A 31 -36.62 21.29 24.49
N VAL A 32 -36.21 22.19 25.38
CA VAL A 32 -35.18 21.91 26.39
C VAL A 32 -35.61 20.77 27.32
N LEU A 33 -36.87 20.77 27.78
CA LEU A 33 -37.44 19.70 28.60
C LEU A 33 -37.48 18.36 27.85
N SER A 34 -37.79 18.36 26.55
CA SER A 34 -37.81 17.12 25.75
C SER A 34 -36.42 16.47 25.63
N PHE A 35 -35.36 17.28 25.45
CA PHE A 35 -33.98 16.78 25.45
C PHE A 35 -33.54 16.27 26.83
N LEU A 36 -33.95 16.94 27.91
CA LEU A 36 -33.68 16.48 29.27
C LEU A 36 -34.35 15.12 29.57
N VAL A 37 -35.63 14.98 29.22
CA VAL A 37 -36.37 13.72 29.40
C VAL A 37 -35.76 12.61 28.56
N ALA A 38 -35.36 12.89 27.31
CA ALA A 38 -34.68 11.91 26.45
C ALA A 38 -33.33 11.47 27.03
N ALA A 39 -32.53 12.39 27.58
CA ALA A 39 -31.26 12.08 28.22
C ALA A 39 -31.45 11.20 29.47
N VAL A 40 -32.40 11.55 30.34
CA VAL A 40 -32.72 10.76 31.53
C VAL A 40 -33.24 9.37 31.16
N ALA A 41 -34.12 9.27 30.15
CA ALA A 41 -34.61 7.99 29.66
C ALA A 41 -33.47 7.12 29.10
N SER A 42 -32.50 7.71 28.40
CA SER A 42 -31.31 7.01 27.91
C SER A 42 -30.45 6.46 29.06
N CYS A 43 -30.18 7.26 30.09
CA CYS A 43 -29.44 6.80 31.27
C CYS A 43 -30.16 5.68 32.03
N LEU A 44 -31.49 5.75 32.14
CA LEU A 44 -32.28 4.72 32.80
C LEU A 44 -32.36 3.42 31.98
N ALA A 45 -32.41 3.52 30.65
CA ALA A 45 -32.38 2.36 29.76
C ALA A 45 -31.04 1.62 29.85
N GLU A 46 -29.93 2.36 29.94
CA GLU A 46 -28.59 1.79 30.05
C GLU A 46 -28.37 1.04 31.38
N LYS A 47 -28.88 1.60 32.50
CA LYS A 47 -28.85 0.92 33.80
C LYS A 47 -29.63 -0.40 33.79
N ARG A 48 -30.83 -0.42 33.20
CA ARG A 48 -31.65 -1.65 33.10
C ARG A 48 -31.06 -2.68 32.14
N ALA A 49 -30.44 -2.24 31.05
CA ALA A 49 -29.75 -3.14 30.13
C ALA A 49 -28.55 -3.83 30.82
N LEU A 50 -27.83 -3.10 31.68
CA LEU A 50 -26.74 -3.66 32.48
C LEU A 50 -27.23 -4.67 33.52
N GLU A 51 -28.34 -4.38 34.21
CA GLU A 51 -28.97 -5.31 35.17
C GLU A 51 -29.45 -6.60 34.48
N TYR A 52 -30.13 -6.49 33.32
CA TYR A 52 -30.55 -7.64 32.52
C TYR A 52 -29.36 -8.44 31.97
N PHE A 53 -28.29 -7.75 31.55
CA PHE A 53 -27.10 -8.41 31.05
C PHE A 53 -26.39 -9.21 32.15
N LEU A 54 -26.34 -8.69 33.38
CA LEU A 54 -25.76 -9.38 34.52
C LEU A 54 -26.61 -10.58 34.98
N GLU A 55 -27.94 -10.47 34.95
CA GLU A 55 -28.84 -11.60 35.24
C GLU A 55 -28.71 -12.71 34.19
N PHE A 56 -28.69 -12.35 32.90
CA PHE A 56 -28.49 -13.28 31.80
C PHE A 56 -27.11 -13.98 31.86
N PHE A 57 -26.07 -13.26 32.28
CA PHE A 57 -24.74 -13.84 32.48
C PHE A 57 -24.71 -14.83 33.64
N ASN A 58 -25.43 -14.52 34.72
CA ASN A 58 -25.48 -15.36 35.93
C ASN A 58 -26.32 -16.63 35.71
N GLU A 59 -27.40 -16.57 34.93
CA GLU A 59 -28.16 -17.77 34.52
C GLU A 59 -27.37 -18.68 33.58
N ASN A 60 -26.62 -18.11 32.63
CA ASN A 60 -25.79 -18.91 31.72
C ASN A 60 -24.61 -19.58 32.44
N LEU A 61 -24.01 -18.94 33.44
CA LEU A 61 -22.99 -19.55 34.29
C LEU A 61 -23.54 -20.71 35.14
N ARG A 62 -24.81 -20.65 35.56
CA ARG A 62 -25.46 -21.75 36.29
C ARG A 62 -25.89 -22.91 35.39
N SER A 63 -26.31 -22.62 34.15
CA SER A 63 -26.81 -23.65 33.23
C SER A 63 -25.70 -24.50 32.55
N THR A 64 -24.46 -24.01 32.51
CA THR A 64 -23.37 -24.66 31.76
C THR A 64 -22.56 -25.67 32.56
N GLY A 65 -22.88 -25.91 33.84
CA GLY A 65 -22.24 -26.97 34.65
C GLY A 65 -20.71 -26.86 34.77
N LEU A 66 -20.15 -25.68 34.48
CA LEU A 66 -18.70 -25.50 34.30
C LEU A 66 -17.90 -25.59 35.62
N CYS A 67 -18.56 -25.51 36.78
CA CYS A 67 -17.91 -25.71 38.07
C CYS A 67 -17.64 -27.18 38.41
N GLU A 68 -18.47 -28.13 37.96
CA GLU A 68 -18.27 -29.57 38.26
C GLU A 68 -17.19 -30.21 37.37
N LEU A 69 -16.97 -29.66 36.16
CA LEU A 69 -15.96 -30.17 35.22
C LEU A 69 -14.52 -29.79 35.57
N LEU A 70 -14.32 -28.77 36.42
CA LEU A 70 -12.99 -28.33 36.86
C LEU A 70 -12.48 -29.11 38.08
N GLU A 71 -13.35 -29.68 38.92
CA GLU A 71 -12.92 -30.57 40.02
C GLU A 71 -12.67 -32.01 39.55
N ALA A 72 -13.38 -32.49 38.52
CA ALA A 72 -13.26 -33.87 38.04
C ALA A 72 -11.94 -34.20 37.29
N LYS A 73 -11.16 -33.19 36.87
CA LYS A 73 -9.91 -33.38 36.12
C LYS A 73 -8.62 -33.35 36.96
N GLN A 74 -8.72 -33.07 38.26
CA GLN A 74 -7.55 -32.97 39.13
C GLN A 74 -7.16 -34.30 39.82
N HIS A 75 -7.94 -35.37 39.61
CA HIS A 75 -7.64 -36.71 40.13
C HIS A 75 -7.58 -37.77 39.02
N ARG A 76 -6.49 -37.79 38.24
CA ARG A 76 -6.05 -39.01 37.51
C ARG A 76 -4.57 -38.93 37.15
N ASN A 77 -3.73 -39.46 38.04
CA ASN A 77 -2.34 -39.85 37.75
C ASN A 77 -2.31 -41.32 37.27
N PRO A 78 -1.31 -41.68 36.45
CA PRO A 78 -0.73 -43.02 36.51
C PRO A 78 0.80 -43.01 36.71
N SER A 79 1.22 -43.68 37.78
CA SER A 79 2.40 -44.55 37.99
C SER A 79 3.80 -44.19 37.45
N GLU A 80 4.69 -43.90 38.41
CA GLU A 80 6.06 -44.40 38.68
C GLU A 80 6.86 -45.20 37.63
N HIS A 81 8.09 -44.74 37.33
CA HIS A 81 9.32 -45.48 37.68
C HIS A 81 10.62 -44.62 37.59
N SER A 82 11.41 -44.69 38.67
CA SER A 82 12.86 -44.48 38.83
C SER A 82 13.54 -43.18 38.35
N ALA A 83 14.03 -42.36 39.28
CA ALA A 83 15.44 -42.39 39.72
C ALA A 83 15.87 -41.06 40.39
N ASP A 84 16.36 -41.23 41.61
CA ASP A 84 17.02 -40.30 42.54
C ASP A 84 17.93 -39.20 41.95
N ARG A 85 17.85 -38.00 42.53
CA ARG A 85 18.93 -37.39 43.37
C ARG A 85 18.53 -36.03 43.96
N VAL A 86 18.50 -35.99 45.31
CA VAL A 86 19.11 -34.98 46.22
C VAL A 86 18.72 -33.50 45.98
N MET A 87 17.77 -32.97 46.76
CA MET A 87 17.93 -32.29 48.06
C MET A 87 18.64 -30.92 48.01
N GLU A 88 17.86 -29.90 48.41
CA GLU A 88 18.23 -28.87 49.40
C GLU A 88 19.06 -27.66 48.93
N ALA A 89 18.37 -26.53 48.67
CA ALA A 89 18.77 -25.21 49.18
C ALA A 89 17.66 -24.14 49.04
N ALA A 90 17.32 -23.57 50.19
CA ALA A 90 16.91 -22.18 50.41
C ALA A 90 15.47 -21.72 50.06
N GLN A 91 14.55 -22.04 50.97
CA GLN A 91 13.58 -21.05 51.47
C GLN A 91 14.32 -19.91 52.18
N ASN A 92 14.02 -18.66 51.82
CA ASN A 92 13.69 -17.56 52.74
C ASN A 92 13.84 -16.19 52.05
N ARG A 93 12.71 -15.50 51.81
CA ARG A 93 12.45 -14.08 52.14
C ARG A 93 11.37 -13.53 51.23
N ALA A 94 10.18 -13.30 51.80
CA ALA A 94 9.25 -12.30 51.29
C ALA A 94 8.57 -11.63 52.50
N SER A 95 8.81 -10.34 52.64
CA SER A 95 7.90 -9.39 53.28
C SER A 95 8.11 -8.02 52.63
N PRO A 96 7.07 -7.18 52.58
CA PRO A 96 6.89 -6.14 51.57
C PRO A 96 7.26 -4.75 52.09
N SER A 97 7.54 -3.82 51.19
CA SER A 97 7.62 -2.40 51.50
C SER A 97 6.99 -1.55 50.40
N ASP A 98 6.06 -0.73 50.86
CA ASP A 98 5.44 0.42 50.21
C ASP A 98 6.42 1.30 49.44
N TYR A 99 5.98 1.86 48.31
CA TYR A 99 6.40 3.20 47.87
C TYR A 99 5.27 3.87 47.09
N SER A 100 4.70 4.89 47.72
CA SER A 100 3.88 5.94 47.10
C SER A 100 4.80 6.97 46.46
N MET A 101 4.52 7.42 45.23
CA MET A 101 5.21 8.56 44.61
C MET A 101 4.24 9.72 44.39
N GLU A 102 4.65 10.87 44.93
CA GLU A 102 4.02 12.18 44.86
C GLU A 102 4.03 12.77 43.44
N MET A 103 2.99 13.53 43.09
CA MET A 103 2.98 14.42 41.93
C MET A 103 3.42 15.83 42.33
N PRO A 104 4.18 16.57 41.49
CA PRO A 104 4.47 17.96 41.74
C PRO A 104 3.37 18.88 41.17
N ASN A 105 3.04 19.83 42.02
CA ASN A 105 2.10 20.93 41.86
C ASN A 105 2.83 22.13 41.21
N ILE A 106 2.27 22.77 40.18
CA ILE A 106 2.77 24.06 39.67
C ILE A 106 1.59 25.01 39.48
N ASN A 107 1.60 26.09 40.26
CA ASN A 107 0.69 27.23 40.14
C ASN A 107 1.46 28.48 39.67
N ASN A 108 0.87 29.14 38.68
CA ASN A 108 0.79 30.59 38.41
C ASN A 108 2.01 31.51 38.64
N SER A 109 2.43 32.20 37.58
CA SER A 109 2.04 33.60 37.30
C SER A 109 2.98 34.20 36.24
N ASP A 110 2.43 34.79 35.16
CA ASP A 110 2.86 36.14 34.79
C ASP A 110 1.87 36.82 33.84
N SER A 111 1.74 38.12 34.03
CA SER A 111 0.77 39.02 33.40
C SER A 111 1.52 40.08 32.60
N GLY A 112 1.15 40.37 31.35
CA GLY A 112 1.78 41.47 30.63
C GLY A 112 1.30 41.77 29.21
N ALA A 113 0.60 42.90 29.10
CA ALA A 113 0.57 43.82 27.95
C ALA A 113 -0.30 43.50 26.70
N ARG A 114 -1.41 44.25 26.66
CA ARG A 114 -2.23 44.63 25.49
C ARG A 114 -1.40 45.24 24.35
N ARG A 115 -1.70 44.86 23.10
CA ARG A 115 -1.80 45.79 21.96
C ARG A 115 -2.93 45.36 21.03
N ARG A 116 -3.92 46.25 20.88
CA ARG A 116 -5.00 46.17 19.90
C ARG A 116 -4.45 46.61 18.54
N VAL A 117 -4.63 45.78 17.52
CA VAL A 117 -4.67 46.23 16.13
C VAL A 117 -5.98 45.68 15.58
N ALA A 118 -6.91 46.59 15.32
CA ALA A 118 -8.15 46.30 14.60
C ALA A 118 -7.79 46.09 13.13
N ALA A 119 -8.08 44.91 12.60
CA ALA A 119 -8.14 44.65 11.18
C ALA A 119 -9.53 44.06 10.91
N GLU A 120 -10.29 44.85 10.17
CA GLU A 120 -11.65 44.61 9.71
C GLU A 120 -11.63 43.44 8.72
N VAL A 121 -12.14 42.28 9.16
CA VAL A 121 -12.36 41.10 8.32
C VAL A 121 -13.87 40.99 8.12
N THR A 122 -14.32 41.40 6.93
CA THR A 122 -15.65 41.12 6.42
C THR A 122 -15.78 39.61 6.19
N SER A 123 -16.41 38.94 7.15
CA SER A 123 -16.78 37.53 7.09
C SER A 123 -18.10 37.41 6.33
N GLU A 124 -18.05 37.10 5.04
CA GLU A 124 -19.19 36.53 4.32
C GLU A 124 -19.46 35.13 4.88
N THR A 125 -20.58 35.01 5.58
CA THR A 125 -21.12 33.75 6.11
C THR A 125 -21.64 32.90 4.95
N GLU A 126 -20.80 32.01 4.42
CA GLU A 126 -21.28 30.88 3.62
C GLU A 126 -22.00 29.89 4.55
N THR A 127 -23.32 29.78 4.38
CA THR A 127 -24.12 28.70 4.94
C THR A 127 -23.62 27.36 4.41
N PRO A 128 -23.40 26.33 5.27
CA PRO A 128 -23.06 25.00 4.79
C PRO A 128 -24.19 24.44 3.91
N PRO A 129 -23.87 23.76 2.79
CA PRO A 129 -24.90 23.26 1.89
C PRO A 129 -25.74 22.19 2.61
N ALA A 130 -27.04 22.39 2.63
CA ALA A 130 -28.02 21.38 3.02
C ALA A 130 -28.04 20.27 1.95
N ILE A 131 -27.20 19.26 2.14
CA ILE A 131 -27.19 17.99 1.40
C ILE A 131 -27.70 16.98 2.45
N TYR A 132 -28.91 16.41 2.38
CA TYR A 132 -29.35 15.41 1.43
C TYR A 132 -30.88 15.48 1.29
N ALA A 133 -31.40 15.76 0.09
CA ALA A 133 -32.82 15.63 -0.18
C ALA A 133 -33.21 14.14 -0.09
N VAL A 134 -34.24 13.83 0.71
CA VAL A 134 -34.80 12.48 0.85
C VAL A 134 -35.23 11.97 -0.53
N HIS A 135 -34.50 11.01 -1.08
CA HIS A 135 -34.82 10.40 -2.37
C HIS A 135 -35.93 9.36 -2.22
N SER A 136 -36.84 9.34 -3.21
CA SER A 136 -37.90 8.34 -3.32
C SER A 136 -37.29 6.95 -3.65
N PRO A 137 -37.64 5.89 -2.90
CA PRO A 137 -37.18 4.53 -3.19
C PRO A 137 -37.71 4.11 -4.58
N ASN A 138 -36.86 3.51 -5.41
CA ASN A 138 -37.03 3.17 -6.85
C ASN A 138 -36.64 4.22 -7.92
N ARG A 139 -36.00 5.33 -7.59
CA ARG A 139 -35.57 6.26 -8.64
C ARG A 139 -34.28 5.80 -9.32
N THR A 140 -34.36 5.42 -10.61
CA THR A 140 -33.19 5.29 -11.49
C THR A 140 -32.37 6.57 -11.46
N CYS A 141 -31.07 6.43 -11.25
CA CYS A 141 -30.15 7.55 -11.20
C CYS A 141 -29.83 8.03 -12.62
N TYR A 142 -30.30 9.22 -12.99
CA TYR A 142 -30.07 9.81 -14.31
C TYR A 142 -29.00 10.91 -14.32
N SER A 143 -28.21 11.04 -13.26
CA SER A 143 -27.07 11.96 -13.28
C SER A 143 -26.07 11.54 -14.37
N ASP A 144 -25.30 12.51 -14.89
CA ASP A 144 -24.30 12.24 -15.93
C ASP A 144 -23.28 11.19 -15.49
N SER A 145 -22.96 11.13 -14.20
CA SER A 145 -22.10 10.09 -13.64
C SER A 145 -22.75 8.71 -13.69
N CYS A 146 -24.03 8.56 -13.31
CA CYS A 146 -24.74 7.29 -13.41
C CYS A 146 -24.90 6.82 -14.87
N THR A 147 -25.20 7.74 -15.79
CA THR A 147 -25.29 7.44 -17.22
C THR A 147 -23.96 6.98 -17.80
N ARG A 148 -22.84 7.63 -17.42
CA ARG A 148 -21.49 7.20 -17.82
C ARG A 148 -21.11 5.85 -17.22
N ALA A 149 -21.42 5.63 -15.94
CA ALA A 149 -21.21 4.36 -15.27
C ALA A 149 -21.93 3.21 -15.99
N ALA A 150 -23.21 3.42 -16.34
CA ALA A 150 -24.01 2.44 -17.07
C ALA A 150 -23.45 2.13 -18.46
N ARG A 151 -23.05 3.16 -19.23
CA ARG A 151 -22.50 2.99 -20.59
C ARG A 151 -21.19 2.19 -20.62
N ASN A 152 -20.40 2.26 -19.55
CA ASN A 152 -19.14 1.52 -19.46
C ASN A 152 -19.32 0.04 -19.11
N VAL A 153 -20.54 -0.36 -18.71
CA VAL A 153 -20.89 -1.75 -18.44
C VAL A 153 -21.53 -2.34 -19.68
N THR A 154 -20.84 -3.27 -20.33
CA THR A 154 -21.39 -4.07 -21.44
C THR A 154 -21.36 -5.53 -21.04
N LEU A 155 -22.54 -6.12 -20.85
CA LEU A 155 -22.68 -7.50 -20.37
C LEU A 155 -22.90 -8.45 -21.55
N ASN A 156 -22.33 -9.66 -21.48
CA ASN A 156 -22.62 -10.74 -22.40
C ASN A 156 -23.79 -11.58 -21.85
N ALA A 157 -25.02 -11.23 -22.23
CA ALA A 157 -26.24 -11.88 -21.76
C ALA A 157 -26.37 -13.37 -22.16
N GLU A 158 -25.55 -13.87 -23.09
CA GLU A 158 -25.53 -15.28 -23.48
C GLU A 158 -24.82 -16.18 -22.45
N LEU A 159 -24.04 -15.57 -21.56
CA LEU A 159 -23.29 -16.28 -20.52
C LEU A 159 -24.02 -16.23 -19.19
N ASP A 160 -24.11 -17.39 -18.55
CA ASP A 160 -24.63 -17.52 -17.18
C ASP A 160 -23.60 -16.99 -16.17
N PRO A 161 -23.89 -15.90 -15.42
CA PRO A 161 -22.95 -15.35 -14.44
C PRO A 161 -22.61 -16.36 -13.33
N CYS A 162 -23.49 -17.33 -13.03
CA CYS A 162 -23.22 -18.39 -12.07
C CYS A 162 -22.16 -19.40 -12.54
N LYS A 163 -21.90 -19.47 -13.85
CA LYS A 163 -20.88 -20.36 -14.43
C LYS A 163 -19.62 -19.61 -14.86
N ASN A 164 -19.78 -18.40 -15.40
CA ASN A 164 -18.68 -17.62 -15.95
C ASN A 164 -18.92 -16.11 -15.78
N MET A 165 -18.86 -15.64 -14.53
CA MET A 165 -18.99 -14.21 -14.20
C MET A 165 -17.96 -13.34 -14.93
N TYR A 166 -16.72 -13.79 -15.06
CA TYR A 166 -15.68 -13.09 -15.82
C TYR A 166 -16.10 -12.92 -17.28
N GLY A 167 -16.54 -13.98 -17.95
CA GLY A 167 -16.99 -13.88 -19.34
C GLY A 167 -18.21 -13.00 -19.50
N TYR A 168 -19.17 -13.13 -18.57
CA TYR A 168 -20.39 -12.32 -18.52
C TYR A 168 -20.11 -10.81 -18.49
N VAL A 169 -19.07 -10.36 -17.81
CA VAL A 169 -18.72 -8.93 -17.70
C VAL A 169 -17.61 -8.51 -18.68
N CYS A 170 -16.55 -9.32 -18.80
CA CYS A 170 -15.29 -8.90 -19.41
C CYS A 170 -15.17 -9.22 -20.91
N GLU A 171 -15.97 -10.13 -21.48
CA GLU A 171 -15.81 -10.46 -22.90
C GLU A 171 -16.14 -9.29 -23.81
N SER A 172 -17.25 -8.60 -23.56
CA SER A 172 -17.64 -7.43 -24.35
C SER A 172 -16.63 -6.29 -24.17
N TRP A 173 -16.14 -6.08 -22.95
CA TRP A 173 -15.06 -5.14 -22.69
C TRP A 173 -13.80 -5.52 -23.49
N ALA A 174 -13.37 -6.78 -23.46
CA ALA A 174 -12.19 -7.24 -24.18
C ALA A 174 -12.34 -7.06 -25.69
N ARG A 175 -13.51 -7.38 -26.28
CA ARG A 175 -13.79 -7.16 -27.71
C ARG A 175 -13.74 -5.68 -28.10
N SER A 176 -14.05 -4.77 -27.17
CA SER A 176 -13.98 -3.31 -27.42
C SER A 176 -12.55 -2.76 -27.38
N GLN A 177 -11.60 -3.51 -26.81
CA GLN A 177 -10.21 -3.07 -26.74
C GLN A 177 -9.48 -3.34 -28.06
N ARG A 178 -8.74 -2.34 -28.55
CA ARG A 178 -7.87 -2.49 -29.72
C ARG A 178 -6.45 -2.83 -29.27
N LEU A 179 -5.98 -4.04 -29.57
CA LEU A 179 -4.56 -4.38 -29.46
C LEU A 179 -3.84 -4.02 -30.76
N PRO A 180 -2.74 -3.26 -30.70
CA PRO A 180 -1.85 -3.13 -31.85
C PRO A 180 -1.29 -4.52 -32.21
N GLU A 181 -1.24 -4.85 -33.50
CA GLU A 181 -0.61 -6.09 -33.96
C GLU A 181 0.88 -6.13 -33.61
N GLY A 182 1.40 -7.31 -33.27
CA GLY A 182 2.84 -7.53 -33.02
C GLY A 182 3.37 -7.07 -31.66
N VAL A 183 2.55 -6.50 -30.77
CA VAL A 183 2.98 -6.08 -29.43
C VAL A 183 2.58 -7.12 -28.39
N LEU A 184 3.57 -7.72 -27.71
CA LEU A 184 3.37 -8.57 -26.53
C LEU A 184 2.78 -7.73 -25.38
N ARG A 185 1.45 -7.57 -25.38
CA ARG A 185 0.76 -6.65 -24.47
C ARG A 185 -0.32 -7.36 -23.66
N ARG A 186 -0.38 -7.00 -22.38
CA ARG A 186 -1.56 -7.15 -21.51
C ARG A 186 -2.20 -5.78 -21.38
N VAL A 187 -3.50 -5.70 -21.61
CA VAL A 187 -4.30 -4.50 -21.34
C VAL A 187 -5.23 -4.84 -20.19
N THR A 188 -5.23 -4.00 -19.16
CA THR A 188 -6.10 -4.15 -18.00
C THR A 188 -6.96 -2.90 -17.84
N VAL A 189 -8.07 -3.02 -17.13
CA VAL A 189 -8.85 -1.83 -16.74
C VAL A 189 -8.01 -0.87 -15.91
N ASP A 190 -7.18 -1.38 -14.99
CA ASP A 190 -6.22 -0.59 -14.21
C ASP A 190 -5.29 0.24 -15.11
N GLN A 191 -4.76 -0.32 -16.19
CA GLN A 191 -3.93 0.40 -17.16
C GLN A 191 -4.69 1.58 -17.79
N GLY A 192 -5.96 1.41 -18.12
CA GLY A 192 -6.81 2.49 -18.62
C GLY A 192 -6.96 3.65 -17.63
N HIS A 193 -6.99 3.37 -16.33
CA HIS A 193 -7.05 4.39 -15.28
C HIS A 193 -5.74 5.14 -15.14
N GLN A 194 -4.63 4.40 -15.14
CA GLN A 194 -3.30 5.00 -15.14
C GLN A 194 -3.09 5.90 -16.37
N ASP A 195 -3.54 5.46 -17.55
CA ASP A 195 -3.45 6.24 -18.80
C ASP A 195 -4.30 7.51 -18.74
N ALA A 196 -5.51 7.43 -18.19
CA ALA A 196 -6.39 8.58 -18.02
C ALA A 196 -5.79 9.62 -17.05
N LEU A 197 -5.27 9.16 -15.90
CA LEU A 197 -4.56 10.01 -14.95
C LEU A 197 -3.30 10.63 -15.55
N SER A 198 -2.55 9.85 -16.32
CA SER A 198 -1.34 10.33 -16.99
C SER A 198 -1.66 11.42 -18.00
N SER A 199 -2.72 11.22 -18.79
CA SER A 199 -3.22 12.20 -19.76
C SER A 199 -3.72 13.48 -19.08
N ALA A 200 -4.44 13.34 -17.96
CA ALA A 200 -4.90 14.49 -17.17
C ALA A 200 -3.73 15.29 -16.59
N LEU A 201 -2.71 14.61 -16.05
CA LEU A 201 -1.52 15.29 -15.54
C LEU A 201 -0.78 16.01 -16.67
N HIS A 202 -0.56 15.37 -17.81
CA HIS A 202 0.06 16.04 -18.96
C HIS A 202 -0.69 17.30 -19.38
N ALA A 203 -2.02 17.23 -19.50
CA ALA A 203 -2.82 18.39 -19.89
C ALA A 203 -2.64 19.56 -18.91
N LEU A 204 -2.54 19.26 -17.61
CA LEU A 204 -2.24 20.26 -16.58
C LEU A 204 -0.82 20.81 -16.71
N MET A 205 0.18 19.95 -16.97
CA MET A 205 1.59 20.35 -17.11
C MET A 205 1.85 21.24 -18.32
N VAL A 206 1.12 21.04 -19.43
CA VAL A 206 1.26 21.87 -20.65
C VAL A 206 0.40 23.15 -20.58
N SER A 207 -0.57 23.22 -19.66
CA SER A 207 -1.41 24.39 -19.53
C SER A 207 -0.66 25.60 -18.96
N SER A 208 -0.66 26.73 -19.67
CA SER A 208 0.01 27.97 -19.27
C SER A 208 -0.52 28.59 -17.97
N ASN A 209 -1.71 28.17 -17.54
CA ASN A 209 -2.41 28.70 -16.37
C ASN A 209 -2.14 27.88 -15.09
N ALA A 210 -1.41 26.77 -15.19
CA ALA A 210 -1.07 25.99 -14.01
C ALA A 210 -0.02 26.75 -13.18
N SER A 211 -0.41 27.19 -11.98
CA SER A 211 0.47 27.78 -10.97
C SER A 211 1.41 26.72 -10.37
N LEU A 212 2.23 26.11 -11.22
CA LEU A 212 3.15 25.03 -10.90
C LEU A 212 4.52 25.60 -10.52
N PRO A 213 5.27 24.92 -9.63
CA PRO A 213 6.66 25.25 -9.41
C PRO A 213 7.43 25.17 -10.74
N ARG A 214 8.11 26.26 -11.11
CA ARG A 214 8.83 26.37 -12.38
C ARG A 214 9.83 25.22 -12.60
N GLY A 215 10.50 24.75 -11.53
CA GLY A 215 11.42 23.63 -11.63
C GLY A 215 10.74 22.30 -12.00
N LEU A 216 9.49 22.07 -11.58
CA LEU A 216 8.74 20.87 -11.97
C LEU A 216 8.37 20.90 -13.45
N LEU A 217 7.93 22.06 -13.96
CA LEU A 217 7.66 22.27 -15.39
C LEU A 217 8.93 22.05 -16.23
N GLN A 218 10.07 22.60 -15.78
CA GLN A 218 11.34 22.42 -16.47
C GLN A 218 11.77 20.95 -16.56
N ILE A 219 11.64 20.19 -15.46
CA ILE A 219 11.91 18.75 -15.46
C ILE A 219 11.01 18.04 -16.47
N TYR A 220 9.73 18.39 -16.52
CA TYR A 220 8.77 17.80 -17.43
C TYR A 220 9.08 18.11 -18.91
N GLU A 221 9.29 19.38 -19.24
CA GLU A 221 9.64 19.86 -20.58
C GLU A 221 10.93 19.20 -21.08
N ARG A 222 11.96 19.09 -20.22
CA ARG A 222 13.22 18.41 -20.55
C ARG A 222 13.07 16.91 -20.76
N CYS A 223 12.15 16.26 -20.05
CA CYS A 223 11.86 14.86 -20.32
C CYS A 223 11.18 14.69 -21.68
N LEU A 224 10.28 15.59 -22.08
CA LEU A 224 9.62 15.56 -23.38
C LEU A 224 10.62 15.76 -24.53
N GLU A 225 11.58 16.65 -24.34
CA GLU A 225 12.61 16.99 -25.33
C GLU A 225 14.02 16.89 -24.71
N PRO A 226 14.56 15.66 -24.54
CA PRO A 226 15.91 15.48 -24.02
C PRO A 226 16.92 15.97 -25.06
N ALA A 227 17.97 16.68 -24.67
CA ALA A 227 19.04 17.01 -25.60
C ALA A 227 19.83 15.75 -25.99
N ALA A 228 20.41 15.74 -27.20
CA ALA A 228 21.09 14.56 -27.75
C ALA A 228 22.19 13.98 -26.84
N ASN A 229 22.85 14.83 -26.05
CA ASN A 229 23.96 14.42 -25.18
C ASN A 229 23.56 14.28 -23.71
N ASP A 230 22.30 14.56 -23.35
CA ASP A 230 21.89 14.63 -21.94
C ASP A 230 22.01 13.27 -21.24
N SER A 231 21.71 12.17 -21.94
CA SER A 231 21.81 10.83 -21.39
C SER A 231 23.25 10.41 -21.13
N ALA A 232 24.17 10.73 -22.05
CA ALA A 232 25.59 10.43 -21.92
C ALA A 232 26.21 11.21 -20.76
N ILE A 233 25.88 12.51 -20.65
CA ILE A 233 26.33 13.37 -19.55
C ILE A 233 25.78 12.86 -18.22
N LEU A 234 24.47 12.61 -18.16
CA LEU A 234 23.82 12.13 -16.93
C LEU A 234 24.40 10.80 -16.47
N ARG A 235 24.57 9.85 -17.39
CA ARG A 235 25.15 8.55 -17.07
C ARG A 235 26.58 8.69 -16.60
N SER A 236 27.40 9.53 -17.24
CA SER A 236 28.77 9.79 -16.81
C SER A 236 28.81 10.38 -15.40
N GLN A 237 27.98 11.38 -15.11
CA GLN A 237 27.87 11.98 -13.78
C GLN A 237 27.39 10.98 -12.73
N LEU A 238 26.43 10.12 -13.09
CA LEU A 238 25.90 9.13 -12.19
C LEU A 238 26.94 8.05 -11.86
N LEU A 239 27.64 7.54 -12.86
CA LEU A 239 28.73 6.59 -12.66
C LEU A 239 29.85 7.22 -11.84
N ASP A 240 30.21 8.48 -12.11
CA ASP A 240 31.26 9.21 -11.39
C ASP A 240 30.90 9.38 -9.90
N ASN A 241 29.68 9.87 -9.61
CA ASN A 241 29.20 10.03 -8.24
C ASN A 241 29.16 8.71 -7.46
N VAL A 242 28.86 7.59 -8.14
CA VAL A 242 28.82 6.27 -7.50
C VAL A 242 30.22 5.65 -7.33
N GLY A 243 31.27 6.25 -7.92
CA GLY A 243 32.64 5.72 -7.89
C GLY A 243 32.89 4.63 -8.93
N LEU A 244 32.16 4.65 -10.05
CA LEU A 244 32.18 3.65 -11.11
C LEU A 244 32.91 4.12 -12.37
N VAL A 245 33.77 5.12 -12.31
CA VAL A 245 34.53 5.58 -13.50
C VAL A 245 35.97 5.05 -13.42
N PRO A 246 36.45 4.28 -14.43
CA PRO A 246 35.76 3.85 -15.64
C PRO A 246 34.83 2.63 -15.44
N TRP A 247 33.69 2.58 -16.13
CA TRP A 247 32.83 1.40 -16.24
C TRP A 247 32.64 1.02 -17.71
N PRO A 248 32.69 -0.28 -18.07
CA PRO A 248 32.91 -1.44 -17.21
C PRO A 248 34.35 -1.57 -16.71
N LEU A 249 34.53 -2.16 -15.51
CA LEU A 249 35.86 -2.45 -14.97
C LEU A 249 36.49 -3.64 -15.71
N PRO A 250 37.75 -3.51 -16.20
CA PRO A 250 38.49 -4.60 -16.83
C PRO A 250 38.89 -5.66 -15.80
N ARG A 251 39.05 -6.93 -16.22
CA ARG A 251 39.36 -8.08 -15.34
C ARG A 251 40.80 -8.12 -14.76
N THR A 252 41.58 -7.06 -14.90
CA THR A 252 43.04 -7.15 -14.70
C THR A 252 43.46 -7.26 -13.24
N GLU A 253 42.72 -6.66 -12.29
CA GLU A 253 43.02 -6.74 -10.85
C GLU A 253 41.73 -6.69 -10.01
N PRO A 254 41.51 -7.62 -9.06
CA PRO A 254 40.31 -7.62 -8.23
C PRO A 254 40.20 -6.28 -7.47
N PRO A 255 39.02 -5.63 -7.47
CA PRO A 255 38.85 -4.38 -6.75
C PRO A 255 39.04 -4.60 -5.25
N ASN A 256 39.57 -3.58 -4.56
CA ASN A 256 39.68 -3.59 -3.10
C ASN A 256 38.27 -3.77 -2.49
N PRO A 257 38.08 -4.68 -1.52
CA PRO A 257 36.79 -4.83 -0.83
C PRO A 257 36.21 -3.52 -0.27
N GLU A 258 37.07 -2.60 0.18
CA GLU A 258 36.65 -1.28 0.64
C GLU A 258 36.00 -0.46 -0.49
N ASP A 259 36.63 -0.43 -1.67
CA ASP A 259 36.08 0.25 -2.86
C ASP A 259 34.74 -0.34 -3.28
N VAL A 260 34.60 -1.68 -3.27
CA VAL A 260 33.32 -2.36 -3.56
C VAL A 260 32.24 -1.89 -2.59
N SER A 261 32.58 -1.79 -1.30
CA SER A 261 31.66 -1.39 -0.23
C SER A 261 31.23 0.07 -0.39
N GLN A 262 32.19 0.95 -0.70
CA GLN A 262 31.92 2.36 -0.98
C GLN A 262 30.99 2.52 -2.18
N VAL A 263 31.25 1.79 -3.26
CA VAL A 263 30.40 1.81 -4.47
C VAL A 263 28.98 1.34 -4.16
N ILE A 264 28.79 0.30 -3.34
CA ILE A 264 27.46 -0.17 -2.93
C ILE A 264 26.72 0.90 -2.11
N GLY A 265 27.40 1.50 -1.12
CA GLY A 265 26.83 2.55 -0.28
C GLY A 265 26.47 3.80 -1.08
N ASN A 266 27.40 4.27 -1.93
CA ASN A 266 27.19 5.39 -2.83
C ASN A 266 26.06 5.14 -3.83
N ALA A 267 25.99 3.94 -4.42
CA ALA A 267 24.91 3.58 -5.33
C ALA A 267 23.54 3.79 -4.66
N PHE A 268 23.39 3.37 -3.41
CA PHE A 268 22.18 3.63 -2.65
C PHE A 268 21.99 5.12 -2.32
N TYR A 269 23.00 5.80 -1.78
CA TYR A 269 22.93 7.22 -1.41
C TYR A 269 22.48 8.11 -2.58
N PHE A 270 23.05 7.91 -3.76
CA PHE A 270 22.78 8.75 -4.93
C PHE A 270 21.51 8.38 -5.70
N THR A 271 21.07 7.12 -5.63
CA THR A 271 19.93 6.66 -6.45
C THR A 271 18.69 6.29 -5.67
N ASN A 272 18.82 5.97 -4.38
CA ASN A 272 17.80 5.33 -3.54
C ASN A 272 17.18 4.06 -4.16
N GLU A 273 17.88 3.43 -5.11
CA GLU A 273 17.38 2.24 -5.80
C GLU A 273 18.00 0.99 -5.15
N PRO A 274 17.17 -0.02 -4.83
CA PRO A 274 17.65 -1.24 -4.20
C PRO A 274 18.41 -2.08 -5.23
N VAL A 275 19.73 -2.25 -5.06
CA VAL A 275 20.54 -3.04 -6.01
C VAL A 275 20.89 -4.41 -5.46
N LEU A 276 21.67 -4.47 -4.38
CA LEU A 276 22.02 -5.71 -3.67
C LEU A 276 21.24 -5.84 -2.36
N LEU A 277 20.91 -4.72 -1.74
CA LEU A 277 20.11 -4.64 -0.53
C LEU A 277 19.09 -3.53 -0.74
N GLN A 278 17.86 -3.77 -0.31
CA GLN A 278 16.94 -2.67 -0.08
C GLN A 278 17.25 -2.09 1.29
N MET A 279 17.75 -0.86 1.30
CA MET A 279 18.05 -0.12 2.52
C MET A 279 17.04 1.00 2.70
N GLY A 280 16.90 1.49 3.93
CA GLY A 280 16.11 2.67 4.20
C GLY A 280 15.93 2.92 5.69
N VAL A 281 15.21 3.99 6.01
CA VAL A 281 15.00 4.44 7.38
C VAL A 281 13.53 4.28 7.74
N ASN A 282 13.25 3.68 8.89
CA ASN A 282 11.88 3.62 9.43
C ASN A 282 11.56 4.85 10.31
N LYS A 283 10.30 5.02 10.71
CA LYS A 283 9.90 6.15 11.57
C LYS A 283 10.57 6.16 12.95
N ALA A 284 10.98 4.99 13.43
CA ALA A 284 11.76 4.84 14.65
C ALA A 284 13.25 5.20 14.47
N ARG A 285 13.63 5.73 13.30
CA ARG A 285 15.00 6.10 12.92
C ARG A 285 15.99 4.94 12.98
N LYS A 286 15.48 3.74 12.72
CA LYS A 286 16.30 2.55 12.54
C LYS A 286 16.50 2.31 11.06
N ILE A 287 17.70 1.91 10.70
CA ILE A 287 17.98 1.43 9.35
C ILE A 287 17.30 0.08 9.20
N PHE A 288 16.68 -0.19 8.07
CA PHE A 288 16.23 -1.53 7.74
C PHE A 288 16.98 -2.06 6.52
N LEU A 289 17.23 -3.37 6.53
CA LEU A 289 17.76 -4.11 5.40
C LEU A 289 16.71 -5.12 4.93
N ALA A 290 16.44 -5.12 3.63
CA ALA A 290 15.48 -6.00 2.98
C ALA A 290 16.05 -6.52 1.66
N GLU A 291 15.35 -7.48 1.06
CA GLU A 291 15.68 -8.01 -0.26
C GLU A 291 15.53 -6.93 -1.34
N PRO A 292 16.47 -6.81 -2.30
CA PRO A 292 16.34 -5.86 -3.39
C PRO A 292 15.29 -6.30 -4.41
N THR A 293 14.88 -5.38 -5.28
CA THR A 293 14.06 -5.72 -6.46
C THR A 293 14.98 -6.17 -7.59
N LEU A 294 14.89 -7.44 -7.99
CA LEU A 294 15.72 -8.04 -9.04
C LEU A 294 15.28 -7.54 -10.44
N LEU A 295 16.19 -7.56 -11.44
CA LEU A 295 15.79 -7.25 -12.82
C LEU A 295 14.84 -8.30 -13.39
N ARG A 296 14.94 -9.54 -12.90
CA ARG A 296 14.17 -10.70 -13.38
C ARG A 296 12.89 -10.99 -12.60
N ASP A 297 12.49 -10.16 -11.65
CA ASP A 297 11.24 -10.37 -10.91
C ASP A 297 9.99 -10.24 -11.79
N ALA A 298 10.16 -9.75 -13.02
CA ALA A 298 9.14 -9.75 -14.04
C ALA A 298 8.85 -11.18 -14.56
N PRO A 299 7.58 -11.60 -14.66
CA PRO A 299 7.14 -12.94 -15.09
C PRO A 299 7.60 -13.42 -16.49
N THR A 300 8.27 -12.56 -17.25
CA THR A 300 8.51 -12.66 -18.70
C THR A 300 9.89 -12.17 -19.13
N ALA A 301 10.76 -11.69 -18.23
CA ALA A 301 12.12 -11.32 -18.61
C ALA A 301 12.87 -12.59 -19.03
N ASP A 302 12.86 -12.88 -20.33
CA ASP A 302 13.72 -13.91 -20.90
C ASP A 302 15.15 -13.53 -20.53
N THR A 303 15.96 -14.51 -20.16
CA THR A 303 17.40 -14.29 -19.91
C THR A 303 18.06 -13.63 -21.12
N LYS A 304 17.48 -13.83 -22.31
CA LYS A 304 17.85 -13.14 -23.55
C LYS A 304 17.59 -11.63 -23.53
N ASP A 305 16.48 -11.15 -22.97
CA ASP A 305 16.15 -9.72 -22.93
C ASP A 305 17.07 -9.00 -21.95
N VAL A 306 17.30 -9.58 -20.77
CA VAL A 306 18.27 -9.05 -19.79
C VAL A 306 19.67 -9.02 -20.39
N ALA A 307 20.12 -10.11 -21.02
CA ALA A 307 21.41 -10.16 -21.69
C ALA A 307 21.50 -9.16 -22.87
N HIS A 308 20.41 -8.91 -23.59
CA HIS A 308 20.37 -7.94 -24.67
C HIS A 308 20.46 -6.50 -24.15
N ALA A 309 19.67 -6.14 -23.14
CA ALA A 309 19.74 -4.85 -22.47
C ALA A 309 21.14 -4.59 -21.88
N SER A 310 21.76 -5.63 -21.33
CA SER A 310 23.12 -5.55 -20.77
C SER A 310 24.15 -5.25 -21.86
N ARG A 311 24.06 -5.92 -23.01
CA ARG A 311 24.93 -5.65 -24.17
C ARG A 311 24.76 -4.23 -24.69
N ILE A 312 23.53 -3.73 -24.75
CA ILE A 312 23.24 -2.35 -25.16
C ILE A 312 23.84 -1.35 -24.18
N ALA A 313 23.60 -1.54 -22.87
CA ALA A 313 24.16 -0.67 -21.83
C ALA A 313 25.70 -0.61 -21.90
N LEU A 314 26.36 -1.76 -22.10
CA LEU A 314 27.81 -1.86 -22.24
C LEU A 314 28.32 -1.19 -23.53
N ALA A 315 27.67 -1.45 -24.67
CA ALA A 315 28.02 -0.82 -25.95
C ALA A 315 27.96 0.70 -25.86
N ASN A 316 26.92 1.21 -25.19
CA ASN A 316 26.76 2.66 -25.04
C ASN A 316 27.74 3.27 -24.06
N ALA A 317 28.34 2.50 -23.15
CA ALA A 317 29.46 2.97 -22.34
C ALA A 317 30.80 3.00 -23.11
N GLY A 318 30.80 2.71 -24.42
CA GLY A 318 32.00 2.74 -25.26
C GLY A 318 32.87 1.49 -25.11
N SER A 319 32.36 0.43 -24.47
CA SER A 319 33.07 -0.84 -24.38
C SER A 319 32.80 -1.68 -25.63
N ASN A 320 33.79 -1.77 -26.51
CA ASN A 320 33.79 -2.69 -27.66
C ASN A 320 34.14 -4.14 -27.27
N ASN A 321 34.50 -4.39 -26.01
CA ASN A 321 34.90 -5.71 -25.54
C ASN A 321 33.68 -6.64 -25.34
N GLU A 322 33.89 -7.95 -25.52
CA GLU A 322 32.91 -8.99 -25.16
C GLU A 322 32.31 -8.73 -23.77
N PRO A 323 31.04 -9.09 -23.53
CA PRO A 323 30.36 -8.80 -22.27
C PRO A 323 31.15 -9.40 -21.11
N LEU A 324 31.88 -8.54 -20.39
CA LEU A 324 32.70 -8.90 -19.23
C LEU A 324 31.85 -9.48 -18.08
N LEU A 325 30.55 -9.22 -18.12
CA LEU A 325 29.55 -9.58 -17.11
C LEU A 325 28.55 -10.60 -17.70
N ASP A 326 28.57 -11.83 -17.19
CA ASP A 326 27.42 -12.73 -17.35
C ASP A 326 26.34 -12.29 -16.36
N VAL A 327 25.53 -11.33 -16.78
CA VAL A 327 24.40 -10.81 -15.98
C VAL A 327 23.46 -11.93 -15.59
N ASN A 328 23.39 -12.99 -16.38
CA ASN A 328 22.57 -14.12 -16.05
C ASN A 328 23.12 -14.87 -14.85
N GLU A 329 24.44 -15.04 -14.74
CA GLU A 329 25.09 -15.66 -13.59
C GLU A 329 24.84 -14.87 -12.30
N VAL A 330 24.97 -13.54 -12.32
CA VAL A 330 24.72 -12.69 -11.14
C VAL A 330 23.25 -12.74 -10.73
N GLU A 331 22.33 -12.58 -11.67
CA GLU A 331 20.89 -12.65 -11.39
C GLU A 331 20.44 -14.07 -11.02
N ASP A 332 21.02 -15.12 -11.59
CA ASP A 332 20.76 -16.50 -11.22
C ASP A 332 21.27 -16.77 -9.80
N LEU A 333 22.42 -16.24 -9.40
CA LEU A 333 22.92 -16.36 -8.03
C LEU A 333 22.05 -15.58 -7.04
N LEU A 334 21.65 -14.35 -7.36
CA LEU A 334 20.72 -13.58 -6.53
C LEU A 334 19.35 -14.27 -6.44
N ASP A 335 18.83 -14.79 -7.55
CA ASP A 335 17.55 -15.49 -7.61
C ASP A 335 17.63 -16.90 -6.99
N ILE A 336 18.78 -17.58 -7.01
CA ILE A 336 19.00 -18.85 -6.29
C ILE A 336 18.95 -18.62 -4.79
N ASN A 337 19.54 -17.54 -4.29
CA ASN A 337 19.47 -17.21 -2.86
C ASN A 337 18.09 -16.75 -2.46
N ARG A 338 17.43 -15.97 -3.32
CA ARG A 338 16.01 -15.71 -3.20
C ARG A 338 15.21 -17.00 -3.18
N ARG A 339 15.48 -17.99 -4.04
CA ARG A 339 14.69 -19.23 -4.20
C ARG A 339 14.97 -20.32 -3.17
N GLY A 340 16.21 -20.40 -2.70
CA GLY A 340 16.59 -21.16 -1.51
C GLY A 340 15.74 -20.71 -0.32
N ASP A 341 15.39 -19.42 -0.31
CA ASP A 341 14.47 -18.81 0.63
C ASP A 341 13.01 -18.76 0.14
N VAL A 342 12.64 -18.78 -1.15
CA VAL A 342 11.23 -18.72 -1.62
C VAL A 342 10.41 -19.92 -1.15
N ARG A 343 11.05 -21.08 -0.90
CA ARG A 343 10.39 -22.22 -0.24
C ARG A 343 10.08 -21.94 1.24
N HIS A 344 10.66 -20.90 1.85
CA HIS A 344 10.57 -20.54 3.26
C HIS A 344 10.20 -19.06 3.58
N SER A 345 10.25 -18.09 2.65
CA SER A 345 10.31 -16.64 2.94
C SER A 345 9.19 -15.78 2.36
N TRP A 346 8.44 -16.24 1.34
CA TRP A 346 7.14 -15.60 1.03
C TRP A 346 6.20 -15.63 2.24
N ASN A 347 6.49 -16.52 3.20
CA ASN A 347 5.79 -16.68 4.46
C ASN A 347 6.27 -15.76 5.58
N THR A 348 7.34 -14.97 5.38
CA THR A 348 8.11 -14.40 6.51
C THR A 348 8.60 -12.95 6.32
N VAL A 349 8.30 -12.28 5.19
CA VAL A 349 8.65 -10.86 4.99
C VAL A 349 7.89 -9.90 5.94
N MET A 350 6.81 -10.35 6.58
CA MET A 350 6.14 -9.61 7.66
C MET A 350 6.35 -10.20 9.06
N LEU A 351 7.08 -11.31 9.20
CA LEU A 351 7.00 -12.17 10.39
C LEU A 351 8.34 -12.64 10.95
N LEU A 352 9.47 -12.16 10.42
CA LEU A 352 10.73 -12.36 11.13
C LEU A 352 10.64 -11.48 12.39
N PRO A 353 10.86 -12.03 13.60
CA PRO A 353 11.00 -11.17 14.77
C PRO A 353 11.99 -10.11 14.36
N LYS A 354 11.61 -8.83 14.54
CA LYS A 354 12.55 -7.72 14.32
C LYS A 354 13.75 -8.03 15.20
N THR A 355 14.80 -8.60 14.61
CA THR A 355 16.07 -8.77 15.29
C THR A 355 16.65 -7.38 15.27
N GLU A 356 16.41 -6.67 16.38
CA GLU A 356 17.12 -5.44 16.64
C GLU A 356 18.51 -5.84 17.07
N GLU A 357 19.41 -5.88 16.11
CA GLU A 357 20.83 -5.99 16.37
C GLU A 357 21.39 -4.58 16.51
N ALA A 358 22.19 -4.36 17.55
CA ALA A 358 23.02 -3.18 17.60
C ALA A 358 23.90 -3.18 16.34
N ALA A 359 24.11 -2.04 15.67
CA ALA A 359 24.94 -2.00 14.47
C ALA A 359 26.37 -2.54 14.71
N SER A 360 26.84 -2.49 15.97
CA SER A 360 28.10 -3.08 16.43
C SER A 360 28.06 -4.59 16.66
N GLN A 361 26.88 -5.19 16.78
CA GLN A 361 26.63 -6.63 16.99
C GLN A 361 26.06 -7.32 15.74
N ALA A 362 25.51 -6.56 14.78
CA ALA A 362 25.28 -7.02 13.42
C ALA A 362 26.56 -7.70 12.93
N PRO A 363 26.44 -8.89 12.32
CA PRO A 363 27.32 -10.02 12.55
C PRO A 363 28.80 -9.64 12.57
N GLN A 364 29.39 -9.49 13.77
CA GLN A 364 30.86 -9.50 13.92
C GLN A 364 31.46 -10.84 13.47
N GLU A 365 30.64 -11.89 13.34
CA GLU A 365 31.00 -13.12 12.67
C GLU A 365 31.27 -12.94 11.16
N SER A 366 30.70 -11.92 10.52
CA SER A 366 30.98 -11.59 9.11
C SER A 366 32.29 -10.82 8.93
N SER A 367 32.71 -10.01 9.90
CA SER A 367 34.03 -9.35 9.89
C SER A 367 35.21 -10.31 10.09
N ASN A 368 34.94 -11.56 10.51
CA ASN A 368 35.95 -12.61 10.60
C ASN A 368 36.03 -13.50 9.34
N LEU A 369 35.23 -13.22 8.30
CA LEU A 369 35.41 -13.82 6.97
C LEU A 369 36.61 -13.13 6.29
N ALA A 370 37.82 -13.51 6.69
CA ALA A 370 39.04 -13.16 5.96
C ALA A 370 38.90 -13.63 4.51
N GLY A 371 38.61 -12.70 3.59
CA GLY A 371 38.32 -12.97 2.17
C GLY A 371 36.97 -12.43 1.67
N ALA A 372 36.14 -11.82 2.53
CA ALA A 372 34.90 -11.19 2.10
C ALA A 372 35.19 -10.04 1.11
N THR A 373 34.42 -9.99 0.03
CA THR A 373 34.57 -9.01 -1.06
C THR A 373 34.04 -7.61 -0.72
N TRP A 374 33.53 -7.38 0.49
CA TRP A 374 32.93 -6.13 0.95
C TRP A 374 32.72 -6.10 2.49
N ASP A 375 32.48 -4.92 3.05
CA ASP A 375 32.16 -4.62 4.45
C ASP A 375 30.81 -3.89 4.56
N LEU A 376 29.83 -4.51 5.23
CA LEU A 376 28.50 -3.93 5.45
C LEU A 376 28.56 -2.62 6.24
N ARG A 377 29.53 -2.46 7.14
CA ARG A 377 29.66 -1.24 7.92
C ARG A 377 30.01 -0.06 7.01
N THR A 378 31.03 -0.20 6.17
CA THR A 378 31.37 0.80 5.15
C THR A 378 30.18 1.09 4.25
N VAL A 379 29.44 0.06 3.79
CA VAL A 379 28.21 0.26 2.99
C VAL A 379 27.22 1.17 3.71
N LEU A 380 26.97 0.94 5.00
CA LEU A 380 26.02 1.74 5.79
C LEU A 380 26.53 3.16 6.07
N GLU A 381 27.82 3.32 6.34
CA GLU A 381 28.45 4.63 6.57
C GLU A 381 28.39 5.51 5.32
N GLU A 382 28.60 4.93 4.13
CA GLU A 382 28.49 5.64 2.85
C GLU A 382 27.01 5.86 2.45
N ALA A 383 26.13 4.89 2.71
CA ALA A 383 24.71 4.98 2.38
C ALA A 383 23.94 6.06 3.19
N PHE A 384 24.34 6.33 4.44
CA PHE A 384 23.60 7.20 5.37
C PHE A 384 24.41 8.39 5.91
N GLU A 385 25.60 8.62 5.36
CA GLU A 385 26.67 9.47 5.91
C GLU A 385 27.16 9.00 7.30
N PRO A 386 28.43 9.25 7.66
CA PRO A 386 28.99 8.91 8.97
C PRO A 386 28.34 9.76 10.07
N SER A 387 27.17 9.30 10.52
CA SER A 387 26.46 9.87 11.65
C SER A 387 26.64 8.95 12.85
N ASN A 388 26.80 9.53 14.05
CA ASN A 388 26.77 8.81 15.33
C ASN A 388 25.41 8.12 15.62
N ALA A 389 24.54 8.01 14.61
CA ALA A 389 23.15 7.58 14.67
C ALA A 389 22.90 6.16 14.12
N LEU A 390 23.93 5.42 13.70
CA LEU A 390 23.85 3.97 13.41
C LEU A 390 23.60 3.15 14.70
N ARG A 391 22.49 3.40 15.40
CA ARG A 391 22.21 2.80 16.72
C ARG A 391 21.55 1.42 16.61
N SER A 392 20.79 1.15 15.56
CA SER A 392 20.20 -0.17 15.33
C SER A 392 19.83 -0.40 13.86
N VAL A 393 20.04 -1.64 13.43
CA VAL A 393 19.66 -2.15 12.12
C VAL A 393 18.54 -3.19 12.30
N VAL A 394 17.50 -3.10 11.48
CA VAL A 394 16.34 -4.01 11.48
C VAL A 394 16.41 -4.86 10.21
N LEU A 395 16.63 -6.16 10.36
CA LEU A 395 16.60 -7.08 9.23
C LEU A 395 15.15 -7.45 8.92
N ARG A 396 14.64 -7.03 7.76
CA ARG A 396 13.32 -7.49 7.25
C ARG A 396 13.41 -8.80 6.49
N ALA A 397 14.59 -9.15 6.01
CA ALA A 397 14.87 -10.42 5.35
C ALA A 397 16.16 -11.06 5.91
N PRO A 398 16.24 -11.41 7.21
CA PRO A 398 17.43 -11.98 7.84
C PRO A 398 17.99 -13.20 7.11
N ALA A 399 17.16 -14.05 6.51
CA ALA A 399 17.63 -15.20 5.73
C ALA A 399 18.36 -14.76 4.44
N TYR A 400 17.81 -13.79 3.70
CA TYR A 400 18.49 -13.19 2.55
C TYR A 400 19.79 -12.50 2.97
N THR A 401 19.76 -11.67 4.01
CA THR A 401 20.95 -10.94 4.46
C THR A 401 22.02 -11.86 5.01
N ALA A 402 21.66 -12.99 5.63
CA ALA A 402 22.60 -14.01 6.08
C ALA A 402 23.18 -14.83 4.92
N ALA A 403 22.42 -15.07 3.85
CA ALA A 403 22.90 -15.78 2.66
C ALA A 403 23.74 -14.90 1.72
N LEU A 404 23.53 -13.58 1.75
CA LEU A 404 24.17 -12.64 0.83
C LEU A 404 25.71 -12.70 0.85
N PRO A 405 26.42 -12.77 2.00
CA PRO A 405 27.88 -12.92 2.01
C PRO A 405 28.36 -14.14 1.23
N THR A 406 27.79 -15.33 1.49
CA THR A 406 28.14 -16.58 0.78
C THR A 406 27.81 -16.55 -0.72
N THR A 407 26.90 -15.65 -1.11
CA THR A 407 26.55 -15.41 -2.52
C THR A 407 27.60 -14.55 -3.18
N LEU A 408 27.99 -13.48 -2.50
CA LEU A 408 28.98 -12.52 -2.98
C LEU A 408 30.40 -13.11 -2.98
N GLU A 409 30.69 -14.12 -2.15
CA GLU A 409 31.92 -14.91 -2.23
C GLU A 409 32.04 -15.72 -3.53
N LYS A 410 30.91 -16.10 -4.14
CA LYS A 410 30.89 -16.79 -5.44
C LYS A 410 31.07 -15.83 -6.61
N LEU A 411 30.98 -14.53 -6.36
CA LEU A 411 31.13 -13.47 -7.35
C LEU A 411 32.49 -12.80 -7.15
N THR A 412 33.18 -12.54 -8.25
CA THR A 412 34.34 -11.65 -8.23
C THR A 412 33.89 -10.22 -7.94
N GLY A 413 34.73 -9.42 -7.27
CA GLY A 413 34.43 -7.99 -7.04
C GLY A 413 34.09 -7.24 -8.35
N HIS A 414 34.73 -7.62 -9.47
CA HIS A 414 34.39 -7.11 -10.80
C HIS A 414 32.96 -7.39 -11.23
N GLN A 415 32.44 -8.61 -10.98
CA GLN A 415 31.06 -8.95 -11.33
C GLN A 415 30.07 -8.11 -10.50
N VAL A 416 30.37 -7.91 -9.21
CA VAL A 416 29.55 -7.06 -8.34
C VAL A 416 29.55 -5.62 -8.85
N ILE A 417 30.72 -5.03 -9.05
CA ILE A 417 30.84 -3.64 -9.52
C ILE A 417 30.22 -3.47 -10.90
N ASN A 418 30.45 -4.40 -11.83
CA ASN A 418 29.87 -4.31 -13.17
C ASN A 418 28.35 -4.46 -13.15
N TYR A 419 27.79 -5.30 -12.26
CA TYR A 419 26.34 -5.39 -12.05
C TYR A 419 25.76 -4.11 -11.43
N LEU A 420 26.44 -3.51 -10.45
CA LEU A 420 26.08 -2.20 -9.90
C LEU A 420 26.08 -1.15 -11.01
N GLY A 421 27.14 -1.08 -11.82
CA GLY A 421 27.20 -0.14 -12.94
C GLY A 421 26.18 -0.38 -14.03
N LEU A 422 25.80 -1.63 -14.30
CA LEU A 422 24.67 -1.95 -15.18
C LEU A 422 23.37 -1.40 -14.59
N ARG A 423 23.09 -1.66 -13.31
CA ARG A 423 21.88 -1.17 -12.63
C ARG A 423 21.82 0.36 -12.62
N THR A 424 22.94 1.00 -12.33
CA THR A 424 23.11 2.47 -12.38
C THR A 424 22.90 3.01 -13.79
N ALA A 425 23.50 2.39 -14.81
CA ALA A 425 23.32 2.78 -16.20
C ALA A 425 21.87 2.60 -16.67
N LEU A 426 21.21 1.53 -16.24
CA LEU A 426 19.80 1.27 -16.48
C LEU A 426 18.92 2.37 -15.86
N LEU A 427 19.22 2.85 -14.66
CA LEU A 427 18.49 3.99 -14.08
C LEU A 427 18.62 5.26 -14.92
N ALA A 428 19.83 5.58 -15.39
CA ALA A 428 20.07 6.70 -16.30
C ALA A 428 19.36 6.52 -17.66
N SER A 429 19.17 5.27 -18.10
CA SER A 429 18.51 4.95 -19.37
C SER A 429 17.05 5.41 -19.45
N ARG A 430 16.38 5.58 -18.29
CA ARG A 430 15.03 6.17 -18.22
C ARG A 430 14.98 7.59 -18.80
N MET A 431 16.12 8.26 -18.93
CA MET A 431 16.24 9.62 -19.49
C MET A 431 16.69 9.65 -20.96
N LEU A 432 16.85 8.49 -21.61
CA LEU A 432 17.22 8.43 -23.02
C LEU A 432 16.15 9.06 -23.92
N GLN A 433 16.61 9.59 -25.05
CA GLN A 433 15.74 9.93 -26.17
C GLN A 433 14.96 8.69 -26.61
N ALA A 434 13.76 8.92 -27.15
CA ALA A 434 12.95 7.83 -27.70
C ALA A 434 13.72 7.11 -28.82
N GLY A 435 13.77 5.79 -28.74
CA GLY A 435 14.51 4.96 -29.67
C GLY A 435 14.53 3.50 -29.21
N GLU A 436 14.99 2.62 -30.11
CA GLU A 436 15.02 1.17 -29.88
C GLU A 436 15.79 0.79 -28.60
N GLU A 437 16.90 1.49 -28.32
CA GLU A 437 17.67 1.34 -27.09
C GLU A 437 16.83 1.56 -25.84
N LYS A 438 16.13 2.69 -25.77
CA LYS A 438 15.28 3.04 -24.62
C LYS A 438 14.20 1.98 -24.44
N ASP A 439 13.57 1.54 -25.52
CA ASP A 439 12.50 0.54 -25.47
C ASP A 439 13.00 -0.81 -24.94
N ILE A 440 14.24 -1.19 -25.24
CA ILE A 440 14.84 -2.42 -24.72
C ILE A 440 15.19 -2.27 -23.23
N LEU A 441 15.79 -1.15 -22.83
CA LEU A 441 16.19 -0.90 -21.44
C LEU A 441 14.97 -0.70 -20.53
N CYS A 442 13.96 0.05 -20.98
CA CYS A 442 12.69 0.22 -20.27
C CYS A 442 11.93 -1.10 -20.14
N ARG A 443 11.98 -1.98 -21.15
CA ARG A 443 11.46 -3.35 -21.00
C ARG A 443 12.13 -4.00 -19.81
N VAL A 444 13.46 -4.04 -19.72
CA VAL A 444 14.14 -4.72 -18.59
C VAL A 444 13.89 -4.09 -17.21
N LEU A 445 13.59 -2.80 -17.12
CA LEU A 445 13.51 -2.07 -15.84
C LEU A 445 12.14 -1.97 -15.17
N ASP A 446 11.04 -1.98 -15.91
CA ASP A 446 9.71 -1.60 -15.38
C ASP A 446 8.55 -2.38 -16.03
N TRP A 447 8.64 -3.72 -16.06
CA TRP A 447 7.64 -4.58 -16.72
C TRP A 447 6.19 -4.45 -16.20
N ASP A 448 5.96 -4.07 -14.94
CA ASP A 448 4.60 -4.07 -14.37
C ASP A 448 3.85 -2.73 -14.52
N ASP A 449 4.56 -1.60 -14.61
CA ASP A 449 3.93 -0.29 -14.75
C ASP A 449 4.12 0.35 -16.13
N LEU A 450 5.06 -0.12 -16.95
CA LEU A 450 5.33 0.45 -18.27
C LEU A 450 5.23 -0.63 -19.35
N ALA A 451 4.00 -1.02 -19.67
CA ALA A 451 3.71 -1.34 -21.08
C ALA A 451 4.38 -0.24 -21.93
N PRO A 452 5.13 -0.55 -23.00
CA PRO A 452 5.98 0.40 -23.71
C PRO A 452 5.21 1.70 -23.83
N ALA A 453 5.73 2.75 -23.15
CA ALA A 453 4.97 3.97 -22.93
C ALA A 453 4.40 4.38 -24.29
N LYS A 454 3.07 4.47 -24.40
CA LYS A 454 2.40 4.68 -25.70
C LYS A 454 2.95 5.94 -26.40
N SER A 455 3.52 6.86 -25.62
CA SER A 455 4.18 8.08 -26.06
C SER A 455 5.28 8.52 -25.08
N VAL A 456 6.21 9.36 -25.56
CA VAL A 456 7.22 10.06 -24.71
C VAL A 456 6.55 10.81 -23.55
N ARG A 457 5.37 11.37 -23.81
CA ARG A 457 4.55 12.03 -22.79
C ARG A 457 4.21 11.11 -21.62
N ASP A 458 3.68 9.92 -21.90
CA ASP A 458 3.24 9.00 -20.85
C ASP A 458 4.45 8.52 -20.02
N HIS A 459 5.59 8.33 -20.68
CA HIS A 459 6.87 8.04 -20.01
C HIS A 459 7.24 9.16 -19.03
N CYS A 460 7.21 10.42 -19.46
CA CYS A 460 7.56 11.55 -18.62
C CYS A 460 6.62 11.76 -17.44
N VAL A 461 5.32 11.53 -17.64
CA VAL A 461 4.35 11.55 -16.55
C VAL A 461 4.64 10.45 -15.53
N ARG A 462 4.95 9.24 -15.99
CA ARG A 462 5.29 8.12 -15.09
C ARG A 462 6.59 8.35 -14.33
N LEU A 463 7.57 8.98 -14.98
CA LEU A 463 8.79 9.42 -14.34
C LEU A 463 8.52 10.43 -13.22
N LEU A 464 7.67 11.43 -13.47
CA LEU A 464 7.20 12.36 -12.43
C LEU A 464 6.38 11.65 -11.36
N ALA A 465 5.51 10.71 -11.72
CA ALA A 465 4.71 9.94 -10.79
C ALA A 465 5.58 9.12 -9.82
N LYS A 466 6.74 8.64 -10.28
CA LYS A 466 7.72 7.89 -9.49
C LYS A 466 8.56 8.80 -8.60
N TYR A 467 9.17 9.84 -9.17
CA TYR A 467 10.16 10.65 -8.45
C TYR A 467 9.59 11.93 -7.80
N GLU A 468 8.43 12.41 -8.24
CA GLU A 468 7.68 13.55 -7.68
C GLU A 468 6.16 13.25 -7.58
N PRO A 469 5.76 12.22 -6.81
CA PRO A 469 4.34 11.92 -6.64
C PRO A 469 3.60 13.06 -5.93
N ALA A 470 4.24 13.76 -4.99
CA ALA A 470 3.56 14.70 -4.10
C ALA A 470 3.06 15.96 -4.83
N LEU A 471 3.92 16.67 -5.56
CA LEU A 471 3.49 17.84 -6.33
C LEU A 471 2.60 17.46 -7.51
N SER A 472 2.85 16.30 -8.13
CA SER A 472 1.98 15.78 -9.21
C SER A 472 0.57 15.50 -8.70
N LEU A 473 0.43 14.84 -7.55
CA LEU A 473 -0.84 14.62 -6.86
C LEU A 473 -1.51 15.94 -6.48
N TYR A 474 -0.78 16.87 -5.87
CA TYR A 474 -1.33 18.18 -5.52
C TYR A 474 -1.87 18.92 -6.74
N THR A 475 -1.14 18.88 -7.85
CA THR A 475 -1.56 19.50 -9.11
C THR A 475 -2.84 18.87 -9.62
N LEU A 476 -2.91 17.54 -9.67
CA LEU A 476 -4.12 16.82 -10.07
C LEU A 476 -5.29 17.18 -9.15
N VAL A 477 -5.15 17.01 -7.84
CA VAL A 477 -6.24 17.21 -6.87
C VAL A 477 -6.74 18.65 -6.86
N THR A 478 -5.85 19.64 -6.94
CA THR A 478 -6.24 21.05 -6.83
C THR A 478 -6.63 21.71 -8.15
N LYS A 479 -6.23 21.16 -9.30
CA LYS A 479 -6.50 21.78 -10.61
C LYS A 479 -7.42 20.95 -11.50
N SER A 480 -7.61 19.66 -11.23
CA SER A 480 -8.56 18.84 -11.98
C SER A 480 -9.98 19.07 -11.46
N PRO A 481 -10.90 19.61 -12.28
CA PRO A 481 -12.30 19.74 -11.89
C PRO A 481 -12.92 18.40 -11.52
N LEU A 482 -12.44 17.30 -12.13
CA LEU A 482 -12.88 15.94 -11.84
C LEU A 482 -12.61 15.52 -10.40
N LEU A 483 -11.55 16.04 -9.78
CA LEU A 483 -11.13 15.63 -8.42
C LEU A 483 -11.64 16.55 -7.33
N GLN A 484 -11.96 17.80 -7.66
CA GLN A 484 -12.47 18.77 -6.70
C GLN A 484 -13.88 18.42 -6.20
N SER A 485 -14.69 17.71 -7.01
CA SER A 485 -16.07 17.34 -6.65
C SER A 485 -16.16 16.09 -5.78
N LEU A 486 -15.05 15.43 -5.52
CA LEU A 486 -14.98 14.11 -4.90
C LEU A 486 -14.56 14.23 -3.43
N ASP A 487 -15.52 14.03 -2.51
CA ASP A 487 -15.23 13.91 -1.07
C ASP A 487 -14.72 12.50 -0.72
N MET A 488 -13.47 12.26 -1.11
CA MET A 488 -12.82 10.96 -0.90
C MET A 488 -12.44 10.76 0.55
N ASP A 489 -12.26 11.82 1.32
CA ASP A 489 -12.00 11.71 2.75
C ASP A 489 -13.22 11.15 3.47
N ALA A 490 -14.43 11.59 3.10
CA ALA A 490 -15.66 11.00 3.59
C ALA A 490 -15.78 9.52 3.22
N LEU A 491 -15.48 9.14 1.98
CA LEU A 491 -15.48 7.74 1.55
C LEU A 491 -14.47 6.89 2.32
N VAL A 492 -13.24 7.39 2.48
CA VAL A 492 -12.16 6.71 3.22
C VAL A 492 -12.49 6.57 4.70
N SER A 493 -13.01 7.62 5.32
CA SER A 493 -13.48 7.59 6.70
C SER A 493 -14.60 6.58 6.88
N PHE A 494 -15.58 6.56 5.97
CA PHE A 494 -16.68 5.60 6.02
C PHE A 494 -16.20 4.16 5.87
N MET A 495 -15.29 3.88 4.91
CA MET A 495 -14.70 2.55 4.75
C MET A 495 -14.02 2.08 6.03
N LYS A 496 -13.23 2.95 6.67
CA LYS A 496 -12.55 2.66 7.93
C LYS A 496 -13.56 2.35 9.04
N THR A 497 -14.52 3.24 9.28
CA THR A 497 -15.54 3.09 10.34
C THR A 497 -16.38 1.84 10.13
N HIS A 498 -16.80 1.56 8.90
CA HIS A 498 -17.64 0.39 8.63
C HIS A 498 -16.85 -0.92 8.74
N LEU A 499 -15.58 -0.95 8.33
CA LEU A 499 -14.72 -2.12 8.54
C LEU A 499 -14.53 -2.41 10.04
N GLN A 500 -14.33 -1.39 10.87
CA GLN A 500 -14.25 -1.55 12.33
C GLN A 500 -15.53 -2.17 12.89
N LEU A 501 -16.69 -1.67 12.47
CA LEU A 501 -17.98 -2.19 12.89
C LEU A 501 -18.14 -3.68 12.51
N LEU A 502 -17.82 -4.03 11.26
CA LEU A 502 -17.89 -5.41 10.76
C LEU A 502 -16.96 -6.37 11.50
N LEU A 503 -15.76 -5.90 11.88
CA LEU A 503 -14.82 -6.69 12.69
C LEU A 503 -15.31 -6.84 14.14
N GLY A 504 -15.85 -5.77 14.74
CA GLY A 504 -16.32 -5.75 16.12
C GLY A 504 -17.62 -6.52 16.36
N SER A 505 -18.51 -6.60 15.37
CA SER A 505 -19.82 -7.26 15.49
C SER A 505 -19.77 -8.79 15.39
N GLY A 506 -18.58 -9.40 15.48
CA GLY A 506 -18.42 -10.85 15.27
C GLY A 506 -18.56 -11.26 13.80
N GLY A 507 -18.24 -10.35 12.86
CA GLY A 507 -18.27 -10.70 11.44
C GLY A 507 -17.39 -11.91 11.14
N LEU A 508 -16.23 -12.01 11.79
CA LEU A 508 -15.34 -13.16 11.68
C LEU A 508 -15.92 -14.33 12.49
N GLU A 509 -15.93 -15.55 11.94
CA GLU A 509 -16.42 -16.79 12.58
C GLU A 509 -15.67 -17.21 13.87
N GLY A 510 -14.81 -16.33 14.41
CA GLY A 510 -14.02 -16.55 15.62
C GLY A 510 -14.61 -15.91 16.88
N SER A 511 -13.84 -15.92 17.98
CA SER A 511 -14.30 -15.32 19.24
C SER A 511 -14.53 -13.81 19.07
N GLN A 512 -15.65 -13.30 19.57
CA GLN A 512 -15.99 -11.87 19.58
C GLN A 512 -14.84 -11.01 20.15
N LYS A 513 -14.07 -11.57 21.10
CA LYS A 513 -12.88 -10.93 21.69
C LYS A 513 -11.77 -10.64 20.66
N GLU A 514 -11.51 -11.54 19.72
CA GLU A 514 -10.52 -11.30 18.66
C GLU A 514 -11.03 -10.28 17.63
N GLY A 515 -12.32 -10.32 17.30
CA GLY A 515 -12.95 -9.31 16.45
C GLY A 515 -12.80 -7.89 17.01
N VAL A 516 -13.02 -7.71 18.31
CA VAL A 516 -12.82 -6.43 19.02
C VAL A 516 -11.36 -5.98 18.98
N LYS A 517 -10.40 -6.88 19.20
CA LYS A 517 -8.96 -6.54 19.08
C LYS A 517 -8.59 -6.09 17.67
N MET A 518 -9.09 -6.80 16.65
CA MET A 518 -8.86 -6.43 15.25
C MET A 518 -9.49 -5.08 14.91
N ALA A 519 -10.70 -4.81 15.40
CA ALA A 519 -11.36 -3.52 15.23
C ALA A 519 -10.54 -2.37 15.85
N ALA A 520 -10.00 -2.56 17.06
CA ALA A 520 -9.11 -1.59 17.71
C ALA A 520 -7.84 -1.33 16.89
N LEU A 521 -7.23 -2.37 16.32
CA LEU A 521 -6.07 -2.20 15.42
C LEU A 521 -6.43 -1.37 14.17
N VAL A 522 -7.62 -1.57 13.60
CA VAL A 522 -8.09 -0.76 12.45
C VAL A 522 -8.41 0.68 12.88
N GLU A 523 -8.90 0.90 14.09
CA GLU A 523 -9.08 2.22 14.71
C GLU A 523 -7.80 3.03 14.80
N ASP A 524 -6.75 2.42 15.30
CA ASP A 524 -5.45 3.06 15.44
C ASP A 524 -4.70 3.21 14.10
N MET A 525 -5.08 2.44 13.08
CA MET A 525 -4.46 2.52 11.76
C MET A 525 -4.78 3.86 11.08
N ALA A 526 -3.75 4.55 10.58
CA ALA A 526 -3.94 5.78 9.81
C ALA A 526 -4.34 5.45 8.36
N TRP A 527 -5.48 5.95 7.89
CA TRP A 527 -5.93 5.82 6.50
C TRP A 527 -5.68 7.14 5.77
N LYS A 528 -4.74 7.15 4.85
CA LYS A 528 -4.34 8.35 4.10
C LYS A 528 -4.91 8.25 2.68
N GLY A 529 -5.95 9.03 2.40
CA GLY A 529 -6.59 9.10 1.08
C GLY A 529 -5.96 10.16 0.17
N LEU A 530 -5.87 9.84 -1.13
CA LEU A 530 -5.50 10.72 -2.25
C LEU A 530 -4.08 11.29 -2.23
N ALA A 531 -3.75 12.07 -1.21
CA ALA A 531 -2.53 12.84 -1.11
C ALA A 531 -2.16 13.10 0.36
N PRO A 532 -0.86 13.25 0.67
CA PRO A 532 -0.43 13.61 2.01
C PRO A 532 -1.11 14.87 2.56
N PHE A 533 -1.47 14.85 3.85
CA PHE A 533 -2.13 15.98 4.52
C PHE A 533 -1.33 17.30 4.41
N TRP A 534 0.00 17.22 4.42
CA TRP A 534 0.88 18.39 4.36
C TRP A 534 0.77 19.14 3.04
N LEU A 535 0.35 18.50 1.94
CA LEU A 535 0.15 19.17 0.65
C LEU A 535 -1.01 20.18 0.72
N ARG A 536 -2.00 19.95 1.59
CA ARG A 536 -3.10 20.87 1.84
C ARG A 536 -2.63 22.12 2.59
N ASN A 537 -1.60 21.99 3.42
CA ASN A 537 -1.02 23.11 4.16
C ASN A 537 -0.07 23.94 3.27
N ALA A 538 -0.47 25.17 2.94
CA ALA A 538 0.29 26.07 2.08
C ALA A 538 1.70 26.43 2.62
N SER A 539 1.91 26.41 3.95
CA SER A 539 3.23 26.68 4.54
C SER A 539 4.19 25.50 4.37
N LEU A 540 3.71 24.28 4.60
CA LEU A 540 4.48 23.04 4.41
C LEU A 540 4.79 22.82 2.94
N ARG A 541 3.81 23.06 2.06
CA ARG A 541 4.02 23.01 0.60
C ARG A 541 5.04 24.04 0.12
N ARG A 542 4.98 25.28 0.61
CA ARG A 542 6.00 26.30 0.28
C ARG A 542 7.39 25.91 0.77
N ARG A 543 7.51 25.31 1.96
CA ARG A 543 8.77 24.75 2.46
C ARG A 543 9.29 23.63 1.57
N TYR A 544 8.41 22.72 1.15
CA TYR A 544 8.75 21.62 0.23
C TYR A 544 9.28 22.15 -1.10
N VAL A 545 8.52 23.05 -1.75
CA VAL A 545 8.92 23.68 -3.01
C VAL A 545 10.23 24.48 -2.83
N LYS A 546 10.35 25.26 -1.75
CA LYS A 546 11.59 26.01 -1.46
C LYS A 546 12.78 25.10 -1.20
N ARG A 547 12.57 23.87 -0.71
CA ARG A 547 13.67 22.92 -0.44
C ARG A 547 14.17 22.30 -1.74
N PHE A 548 13.28 21.67 -2.50
CA PHE A 548 13.63 20.85 -3.66
C PHE A 548 13.64 21.59 -5.01
N TYR A 549 13.06 22.79 -5.06
CA TYR A 549 12.86 23.55 -6.29
C TYR A 549 13.32 25.01 -6.15
N LYS A 550 14.45 25.24 -5.46
CA LYS A 550 15.02 26.58 -5.30
C LYS A 550 15.19 27.26 -6.66
N VAL A 551 14.43 28.32 -6.88
CA VAL A 551 14.49 29.20 -8.05
C VAL A 551 15.81 29.98 -7.94
N GLY A 552 16.90 29.43 -8.48
CA GLY A 552 18.21 30.06 -8.36
C GLY A 552 19.37 29.34 -9.03
N SER A 553 19.32 28.02 -9.22
CA SER A 553 20.33 27.35 -10.05
C SER A 553 19.98 27.58 -11.52
N SER A 554 20.71 28.49 -12.15
CA SER A 554 20.71 28.76 -13.59
C SER A 554 21.20 27.58 -14.45
N SER A 555 21.38 26.39 -13.87
CA SER A 555 21.77 25.16 -14.54
C SER A 555 20.58 24.62 -15.34
N ARG A 556 20.57 24.96 -16.63
CA ARG A 556 19.57 24.55 -17.64
C ARG A 556 19.68 23.07 -18.06
N THR A 557 20.32 22.22 -17.27
CA THR A 557 20.78 20.87 -17.66
C THR A 557 19.94 19.76 -17.02
N THR A 558 19.87 18.59 -17.67
CA THR A 558 19.25 17.34 -17.16
C THR A 558 19.77 16.87 -15.82
N SER A 559 20.90 17.41 -15.36
CA SER A 559 21.33 17.36 -13.96
C SER A 559 20.25 17.80 -12.98
N SER A 560 19.25 18.61 -13.37
CA SER A 560 18.20 19.08 -12.47
C SER A 560 17.26 17.97 -11.98
N LEU A 561 16.89 17.00 -12.83
CA LEU A 561 16.07 15.87 -12.38
C LEU A 561 16.91 14.94 -11.49
N PHE A 562 18.13 14.63 -11.90
CA PHE A 562 18.99 13.77 -11.11
C PHE A 562 19.30 14.39 -9.74
N HIS A 563 19.62 15.68 -9.72
CA HIS A 563 19.78 16.43 -8.48
C HIS A 563 18.50 16.41 -7.65
N LEU A 564 17.32 16.46 -8.26
CA LEU A 564 16.06 16.30 -7.52
C LEU A 564 15.94 14.89 -6.91
N ILE A 565 16.25 13.84 -7.68
CA ILE A 565 16.24 12.45 -7.20
C ILE A 565 17.21 12.29 -6.03
N GLN A 566 18.42 12.80 -6.18
CA GLN A 566 19.46 12.80 -5.17
C GLN A 566 19.06 13.61 -3.94
N GLU A 567 18.61 14.86 -4.08
CA GLU A 567 18.17 15.69 -2.94
C GLU A 567 17.02 15.02 -2.17
N LYS A 568 16.13 14.32 -2.87
CA LYS A 568 15.04 13.57 -2.24
C LYS A 568 15.52 12.33 -1.52
N ALA A 569 16.42 11.55 -2.13
CA ALA A 569 17.10 10.43 -1.47
C ALA A 569 17.76 10.92 -0.18
N VAL A 570 18.59 11.96 -0.28
CA VAL A 570 19.23 12.62 0.87
C VAL A 570 18.22 13.13 1.89
N ASN A 571 17.10 13.73 1.47
CA ASN A 571 16.07 14.18 2.42
C ASN A 571 15.42 13.01 3.17
N GLU A 572 15.20 11.86 2.52
CA GLU A 572 14.74 10.65 3.22
C GLU A 572 15.78 10.21 4.27
N HIS A 573 17.08 10.35 3.99
CA HIS A 573 18.15 10.07 4.94
C HIS A 573 18.22 11.11 6.07
N MET A 574 18.00 12.40 5.79
CA MET A 574 17.98 13.47 6.78
C MET A 574 16.89 13.28 7.86
N ALA A 575 15.90 12.42 7.62
CA ALA A 575 14.95 11.98 8.65
C ALA A 575 15.65 11.38 9.89
N LEU A 576 16.83 10.78 9.72
CA LEU A 576 17.66 10.28 10.82
C LEU A 576 18.25 11.42 11.67
N ASN A 577 18.74 12.46 11.00
CA ASN A 577 19.62 13.47 11.60
C ASN A 577 18.88 14.71 12.11
N ASP A 578 17.85 15.20 11.39
CA ASP A 578 17.08 16.38 11.79
C ASP A 578 15.58 16.25 11.42
N PRO A 579 14.73 15.77 12.35
CA PRO A 579 13.30 15.59 12.12
C PRO A 579 12.55 16.92 11.94
N ALA A 580 13.09 18.05 12.41
CA ALA A 580 12.44 19.36 12.28
C ALA A 580 12.59 19.91 10.85
N GLN A 581 13.66 19.52 10.16
CA GLN A 581 13.89 19.83 8.75
C GLN A 581 13.28 18.80 7.80
N PHE A 582 13.02 17.59 8.29
CA PHE A 582 12.37 16.53 7.52
C PHE A 582 10.95 16.96 7.11
N ILE A 583 10.72 17.00 5.80
CA ILE A 583 9.37 17.08 5.27
C ILE A 583 8.99 15.65 4.92
N ASP A 584 7.96 15.12 5.60
CA ASP A 584 7.43 13.78 5.39
C ASP A 584 6.84 13.63 3.99
N ALA A 585 7.71 13.53 2.99
CA ALA A 585 7.37 13.38 1.59
C ALA A 585 6.94 11.95 1.24
N ASN A 586 6.82 11.06 2.24
CA ASN A 586 6.74 9.61 2.13
C ASN A 586 5.40 9.10 1.58
N TRP A 587 4.82 9.73 0.56
CA TRP A 587 3.76 9.07 -0.20
C TRP A 587 4.37 7.92 -1.00
N LYS A 588 4.44 6.75 -0.36
CA LYS A 588 5.09 5.55 -0.90
C LYS A 588 4.15 4.75 -1.78
N SER A 589 2.83 4.99 -1.69
CA SER A 589 1.87 4.38 -2.62
C SER A 589 2.11 4.77 -4.08
N GLY A 590 2.80 5.87 -4.37
CA GLY A 590 2.98 6.37 -5.73
C GLY A 590 1.69 7.00 -6.30
N LEU A 591 1.82 7.80 -7.36
CA LEU A 591 0.68 8.49 -7.98
C LEU A 591 -0.18 7.53 -8.83
N LEU A 592 0.46 6.65 -9.60
CA LEU A 592 -0.20 5.78 -10.59
C LEU A 592 -0.43 4.35 -10.07
N SER A 593 -0.08 4.04 -8.83
CA SER A 593 -0.40 2.73 -8.26
C SER A 593 -1.91 2.55 -8.16
N THR A 594 -2.42 1.43 -8.65
CA THR A 594 -3.83 1.08 -8.54
C THR A 594 -4.14 0.29 -7.27
N ARG A 595 -3.13 0.01 -6.43
CA ARG A 595 -3.28 -0.77 -5.21
C ARG A 595 -2.95 0.05 -3.97
N PRO A 596 -3.77 -0.05 -2.90
CA PRO A 596 -3.41 0.45 -1.59
C PRO A 596 -2.06 -0.09 -1.14
N ARG A 597 -1.24 0.77 -0.52
CA ARG A 597 0.00 0.36 0.11
C ARG A 597 -0.14 0.46 1.61
N LEU A 598 0.11 -0.65 2.29
CA LEU A 598 0.23 -0.67 3.72
C LEU A 598 1.68 -0.40 4.12
N LEU A 599 1.88 0.55 5.04
CA LEU A 599 3.14 0.89 5.65
C LEU A 599 3.10 0.40 7.11
N PRO A 600 3.61 -0.81 7.42
CA PRO A 600 3.52 -1.36 8.78
C PRO A 600 4.35 -0.59 9.80
N ASP A 601 5.40 0.12 9.36
CA ASP A 601 6.28 0.89 10.25
C ASP A 601 5.79 2.32 10.52
N ASP A 602 4.61 2.68 10.03
CA ASP A 602 4.08 4.03 10.16
C ASP A 602 3.44 4.34 11.53
N GLY A 603 3.57 3.44 12.51
CA GLY A 603 3.03 3.53 13.86
C GLY A 603 2.81 2.12 14.44
N PRO A 604 2.30 1.98 15.67
CA PRO A 604 2.00 0.67 16.25
C PRO A 604 0.99 -0.10 15.38
N SER A 605 0.06 0.57 14.71
CA SER A 605 -0.97 -0.06 13.88
C SER A 605 -0.75 0.11 12.36
N GLY A 606 0.40 0.68 11.97
CA GLY A 606 0.72 1.00 10.58
C GLY A 606 -0.15 2.11 9.97
N SER A 607 0.07 2.37 8.68
CA SER A 607 -0.80 3.25 7.88
C SER A 607 -1.15 2.64 6.54
N LEU A 608 -2.39 2.82 6.10
CA LEU A 608 -2.86 2.46 4.77
C LEU A 608 -2.88 3.71 3.88
N GLU A 609 -2.11 3.70 2.80
CA GLU A 609 -2.11 4.75 1.79
C GLU A 609 -2.94 4.32 0.58
N LEU A 610 -3.95 5.13 0.23
CA LEU A 610 -4.85 4.88 -0.88
C LEU A 610 -4.50 5.80 -2.06
N PRO A 611 -3.72 5.31 -3.04
CA PRO A 611 -3.33 6.10 -4.20
C PRO A 611 -4.53 6.49 -5.04
N LEU A 612 -4.40 7.62 -5.73
CA LEU A 612 -5.46 8.18 -6.56
C LEU A 612 -5.95 7.19 -7.64
N ALA A 613 -5.05 6.39 -8.24
CA ALA A 613 -5.40 5.40 -9.26
C ALA A 613 -6.05 4.10 -8.70
N ALA A 614 -6.10 3.94 -7.37
CA ALA A 614 -6.90 2.87 -6.75
C ALA A 614 -8.41 3.14 -6.89
N PHE A 615 -8.79 4.40 -7.06
CA PHE A 615 -10.14 4.84 -7.34
C PHE A 615 -10.41 4.86 -8.85
N ASP A 616 -11.68 4.81 -9.19
CA ASP A 616 -12.15 4.96 -10.55
C ASP A 616 -12.65 6.39 -10.80
N LEU A 617 -11.75 7.22 -11.29
CA LEU A 617 -12.01 8.63 -11.53
C LEU A 617 -12.79 8.94 -12.81
N LEU A 618 -13.02 7.93 -13.67
CA LEU A 618 -13.68 8.16 -14.95
C LEU A 618 -15.19 8.46 -14.79
N TRP A 619 -15.78 8.06 -13.66
CA TRP A 619 -17.22 8.23 -13.40
C TRP A 619 -17.57 8.67 -11.97
N ALA A 620 -16.62 8.65 -11.02
CA ALA A 620 -16.88 8.96 -9.61
C ALA A 620 -17.16 10.42 -9.27
N THR A 621 -17.36 11.32 -10.22
CA THR A 621 -17.45 12.76 -9.90
C THR A 621 -18.70 13.16 -9.12
N HIS A 622 -19.65 12.24 -8.88
CA HIS A 622 -20.95 12.54 -8.27
C HIS A 622 -21.27 11.64 -7.07
N PRO A 623 -21.88 12.19 -5.98
CA PRO A 623 -22.28 11.45 -4.78
C PRO A 623 -23.08 10.17 -5.08
N ASP A 624 -24.01 10.20 -6.05
CA ASP A 624 -24.84 9.06 -6.44
C ASP A 624 -24.03 7.81 -6.85
N THR A 625 -22.83 8.02 -7.38
CA THR A 625 -21.94 6.95 -7.86
C THR A 625 -20.75 6.70 -6.93
N ALA A 626 -20.61 7.48 -5.85
CA ALA A 626 -19.47 7.38 -4.94
C ALA A 626 -19.39 5.98 -4.30
N SER A 627 -20.53 5.37 -4.02
CA SER A 627 -20.62 4.01 -3.50
C SER A 627 -20.01 2.96 -4.42
N LEU A 628 -20.17 3.10 -5.75
CA LEU A 628 -19.66 2.13 -6.71
C LEU A 628 -18.13 2.01 -6.69
N GLN A 629 -17.44 3.01 -6.12
CA GLN A 629 -16.00 2.94 -5.83
C GLN A 629 -15.65 1.80 -4.88
N LEU A 630 -16.55 1.41 -3.97
CA LEU A 630 -16.31 0.35 -2.99
C LEU A 630 -16.09 -1.02 -3.63
N ALA A 631 -16.68 -1.25 -4.81
CA ALA A 631 -16.43 -2.45 -5.62
C ALA A 631 -14.98 -2.53 -6.12
N ARG A 632 -14.24 -1.42 -6.12
CA ARG A 632 -12.83 -1.33 -6.51
C ARG A 632 -11.91 -1.09 -5.32
N VAL A 633 -11.95 0.12 -4.78
CA VAL A 633 -11.02 0.58 -3.75
C VAL A 633 -11.33 -0.08 -2.40
N GLY A 634 -12.61 -0.33 -2.11
CA GLY A 634 -13.04 -0.99 -0.87
C GLY A 634 -12.48 -2.39 -0.76
N VAL A 635 -12.67 -3.22 -1.80
CA VAL A 635 -12.13 -4.59 -1.83
C VAL A 635 -10.60 -4.59 -1.67
N ARG A 636 -9.89 -3.75 -2.42
CA ARG A 636 -8.41 -3.68 -2.36
C ARG A 636 -7.91 -3.19 -1.00
N ALA A 637 -8.57 -2.18 -0.42
CA ALA A 637 -8.20 -1.63 0.88
C ALA A 637 -8.41 -2.66 1.99
N PHE A 638 -9.57 -3.31 1.99
CA PHE A 638 -9.89 -4.34 2.98
C PHE A 638 -9.00 -5.56 2.83
N GLU A 639 -8.64 -5.99 1.62
CA GLU A 639 -7.66 -7.04 1.39
C GLU A 639 -6.30 -6.70 2.01
N SER A 640 -5.80 -5.47 1.78
CA SER A 640 -4.53 -5.00 2.37
C SER A 640 -4.57 -4.96 3.90
N VAL A 641 -5.67 -4.51 4.49
CA VAL A 641 -5.84 -4.44 5.95
C VAL A 641 -5.98 -5.83 6.55
N LEU A 642 -6.81 -6.70 5.96
CA LEU A 642 -6.98 -8.08 6.43
C LEU A 642 -5.67 -8.87 6.35
N ARG A 643 -4.88 -8.68 5.27
CA ARG A 643 -3.54 -9.24 5.17
C ARG A 643 -2.64 -8.75 6.30
N HIS A 644 -2.68 -7.46 6.63
CA HIS A 644 -1.92 -6.92 7.77
C HIS A 644 -2.31 -7.57 9.10
N LEU A 645 -3.62 -7.60 9.38
CA LEU A 645 -4.15 -8.17 10.62
C LEU A 645 -3.79 -9.64 10.74
N TYR A 646 -3.89 -10.38 9.63
CA TYR A 646 -3.48 -11.77 9.57
C TYR A 646 -1.98 -11.93 9.90
N HIS A 647 -1.09 -11.13 9.31
CA HIS A 647 0.33 -11.19 9.65
C HIS A 647 0.57 -10.83 11.12
N LYS A 648 0.00 -9.73 11.62
CA LYS A 648 0.10 -9.37 13.04
C LYS A 648 -0.34 -10.48 13.98
N HIS A 649 -1.40 -11.20 13.62
CA HIS A 649 -1.89 -12.31 14.43
C HIS A 649 -0.98 -13.56 14.30
N ARG A 650 -0.50 -13.85 13.08
CA ARG A 650 0.34 -15.01 12.75
C ARG A 650 1.74 -14.96 13.40
N GLU A 651 2.22 -13.81 13.87
CA GLU A 651 3.39 -13.78 14.78
C GLU A 651 3.21 -14.74 15.97
N SER A 652 1.96 -15.09 16.31
CA SER A 652 1.62 -16.07 17.36
C SER A 652 1.52 -17.54 16.89
N CYS A 653 1.66 -17.84 15.58
CA CYS A 653 1.43 -19.19 15.00
C CYS A 653 2.46 -19.56 13.90
N PRO A 654 3.62 -20.17 14.25
CA PRO A 654 4.77 -20.37 13.34
C PRO A 654 4.67 -21.55 12.35
N HIS A 655 3.58 -22.34 12.35
CA HIS A 655 3.56 -23.66 11.69
C HIS A 655 3.15 -23.68 10.21
N VAL A 656 2.75 -22.55 9.62
CA VAL A 656 2.33 -22.51 8.21
C VAL A 656 3.54 -22.12 7.34
N ARG A 657 4.05 -23.01 6.47
CA ARG A 657 5.28 -22.73 5.68
C ARG A 657 5.23 -23.06 4.18
N SER A 658 4.11 -23.52 3.61
CA SER A 658 4.06 -23.88 2.18
C SER A 658 3.45 -22.77 1.31
N SER A 659 4.02 -22.55 0.11
CA SER A 659 3.56 -21.54 -0.85
C SER A 659 2.12 -21.75 -1.33
N TRP A 660 1.66 -23.01 -1.33
CA TRP A 660 0.26 -23.35 -1.62
C TRP A 660 -0.70 -22.81 -0.57
N VAL A 661 -0.27 -22.67 0.69
CA VAL A 661 -1.11 -22.04 1.73
C VAL A 661 -1.23 -20.54 1.49
N GLN A 662 -0.22 -19.88 0.93
CA GLN A 662 -0.28 -18.45 0.65
C GLN A 662 -1.29 -18.10 -0.46
N GLU A 663 -1.29 -18.82 -1.58
CA GLU A 663 -2.28 -18.61 -2.66
C GLU A 663 -3.71 -18.80 -2.13
N LYS A 664 -3.88 -19.84 -1.31
CA LYS A 664 -5.12 -20.13 -0.61
C LYS A 664 -5.52 -19.00 0.33
N LEU A 665 -4.61 -18.55 1.19
CA LEU A 665 -4.81 -17.44 2.10
C LEU A 665 -5.19 -16.15 1.34
N ASP A 666 -4.48 -15.82 0.27
CA ASP A 666 -4.77 -14.63 -0.53
C ASP A 666 -6.18 -14.70 -1.14
N ALA A 667 -6.61 -15.87 -1.63
CA ALA A 667 -7.98 -16.07 -2.08
C ALA A 667 -9.02 -15.95 -0.94
N ALA A 668 -8.69 -16.43 0.26
CA ALA A 668 -9.56 -16.30 1.43
C ALA A 668 -9.72 -14.84 1.88
N LEU A 669 -8.59 -14.14 2.00
CA LEU A 669 -8.55 -12.73 2.39
C LEU A 669 -9.28 -11.86 1.37
N GLU A 670 -9.11 -12.13 0.07
CA GLU A 670 -9.81 -11.37 -0.96
C GLU A 670 -11.31 -11.69 -1.00
N SER A 671 -11.72 -12.94 -0.82
CA SER A 671 -13.13 -13.31 -0.73
C SER A 671 -13.79 -12.61 0.45
N ARG A 672 -13.07 -12.54 1.57
CA ARG A 672 -13.54 -11.84 2.77
C ARG A 672 -13.61 -10.34 2.58
N ALA A 673 -12.57 -9.76 1.96
CA ALA A 673 -12.54 -8.34 1.61
C ALA A 673 -13.69 -7.97 0.67
N LEU A 674 -14.04 -8.87 -0.27
CA LEU A 674 -15.16 -8.70 -1.19
C LEU A 674 -16.50 -8.61 -0.44
N SER A 675 -16.77 -9.52 0.50
CA SER A 675 -17.98 -9.43 1.35
C SER A 675 -18.00 -8.19 2.22
N PHE A 676 -16.88 -7.83 2.86
CA PHE A 676 -16.81 -6.58 3.65
C PHE A 676 -17.06 -5.34 2.81
N ALA A 677 -16.51 -5.29 1.60
CA ALA A 677 -16.74 -4.20 0.66
C ALA A 677 -18.20 -4.16 0.18
N LEU A 678 -18.85 -5.31 -0.02
CA LEU A 678 -20.27 -5.36 -0.34
C LEU A 678 -21.14 -4.84 0.81
N HIS A 679 -20.88 -5.26 2.05
CA HIS A 679 -21.63 -4.76 3.21
C HIS A 679 -21.44 -3.25 3.40
N THR A 680 -20.20 -2.78 3.26
CA THR A 680 -19.89 -1.35 3.27
C THR A 680 -20.63 -0.62 2.15
N PHE A 681 -20.68 -1.21 0.95
CA PHE A 681 -21.44 -0.67 -0.18
C PHE A 681 -22.92 -0.56 0.15
N LEU A 682 -23.56 -1.61 0.67
CA LEU A 682 -24.98 -1.59 1.02
C LEU A 682 -25.33 -0.68 2.20
N ALA A 683 -24.36 -0.39 3.07
CA ALA A 683 -24.53 0.55 4.18
C ALA A 683 -24.32 2.01 3.76
N TRP A 684 -23.72 2.27 2.59
CA TRP A 684 -23.50 3.63 2.10
C TRP A 684 -24.85 4.32 1.83
N PRO A 685 -25.06 5.57 2.29
CA PRO A 685 -26.30 6.29 2.01
C PRO A 685 -26.59 6.33 0.51
N MET A 686 -27.83 6.02 0.11
CA MET A 686 -28.30 5.96 -1.30
C MET A 686 -28.02 4.66 -2.08
N THR A 687 -27.39 3.63 -1.52
CA THR A 687 -27.11 2.40 -2.29
C THR A 687 -28.21 1.36 -2.30
N SER A 688 -29.06 1.31 -1.28
CA SER A 688 -30.09 0.27 -1.14
C SER A 688 -30.95 0.11 -2.40
N ASP A 689 -31.20 1.23 -3.09
CA ASP A 689 -32.04 1.29 -4.30
C ASP A 689 -31.31 1.85 -5.53
N LEU A 690 -29.98 1.86 -5.55
CA LEU A 690 -29.22 2.36 -6.69
C LEU A 690 -29.56 1.54 -7.95
N ARG A 691 -30.09 2.24 -8.96
CA ARG A 691 -30.42 1.72 -10.28
C ARG A 691 -29.75 2.59 -11.32
N LEU A 692 -29.08 1.95 -12.27
CA LEU A 692 -28.39 2.64 -13.37
C LEU A 692 -29.25 2.57 -14.65
N PRO A 693 -29.22 3.62 -15.48
CA PRO A 693 -30.06 3.70 -16.68
C PRO A 693 -29.62 2.65 -17.71
N GLY A 694 -30.56 1.87 -18.23
CA GLY A 694 -30.32 0.70 -19.08
C GLY A 694 -29.89 -0.57 -18.32
N LEU A 695 -29.75 -0.49 -17.00
CA LEU A 695 -29.41 -1.58 -16.09
C LEU A 695 -30.39 -1.65 -14.91
N GLU A 696 -31.61 -1.16 -15.09
CA GLU A 696 -32.63 -1.02 -14.05
C GLU A 696 -33.11 -2.37 -13.49
N MET A 697 -32.89 -3.45 -14.24
CA MET A 697 -33.21 -4.81 -13.82
C MET A 697 -32.20 -5.38 -12.82
N LEU A 698 -31.04 -4.73 -12.65
CA LEU A 698 -29.98 -5.21 -11.76
C LEU A 698 -30.13 -4.61 -10.37
N SER A 699 -30.09 -5.48 -9.36
CA SER A 699 -30.02 -5.08 -7.95
C SER A 699 -28.71 -4.36 -7.65
N SER A 700 -28.67 -3.54 -6.59
CA SER A 700 -27.43 -2.90 -6.15
C SER A 700 -26.33 -3.92 -5.83
N LYS A 701 -26.70 -5.09 -5.29
CA LYS A 701 -25.77 -6.20 -5.06
C LYS A 701 -25.19 -6.74 -6.37
N GLN A 702 -26.03 -6.96 -7.39
CA GLN A 702 -25.57 -7.40 -8.71
C GLN A 702 -24.65 -6.35 -9.35
N LEU A 703 -25.01 -5.06 -9.27
CA LEU A 703 -24.16 -3.96 -9.74
C LEU A 703 -22.79 -3.98 -9.05
N PHE A 704 -22.74 -4.14 -7.73
CA PHE A 704 -21.47 -4.25 -6.99
C PHE A 704 -20.56 -5.34 -7.57
N PHE A 705 -21.07 -6.57 -7.75
CA PHE A 705 -20.27 -7.66 -8.30
C PHE A 705 -19.88 -7.46 -9.76
N ILE A 706 -20.74 -6.84 -10.57
CA ILE A 706 -20.44 -6.47 -11.95
C ILE A 706 -19.29 -5.45 -11.99
N PHE A 707 -19.34 -4.39 -11.18
CA PHE A 707 -18.26 -3.40 -11.14
C PHE A 707 -16.96 -3.98 -10.56
N TYR A 708 -17.04 -4.82 -9.52
CA TYR A 708 -15.86 -5.54 -9.02
C TYR A 708 -15.23 -6.36 -10.14
N THR A 709 -16.01 -7.16 -10.87
CA THR A 709 -15.56 -7.98 -11.98
C THR A 709 -15.00 -7.13 -13.12
N LEU A 710 -15.65 -6.01 -13.43
CA LEU A 710 -15.21 -5.06 -14.46
C LEU A 710 -13.79 -4.56 -14.18
N HIS A 711 -13.48 -4.19 -12.93
CA HIS A 711 -12.14 -3.76 -12.54
C HIS A 711 -11.09 -4.88 -12.56
N GLN A 712 -11.52 -6.13 -12.71
CA GLN A 712 -10.64 -7.28 -12.89
C GLN A 712 -10.44 -7.64 -14.37
N CYS A 713 -11.16 -7.02 -15.30
CA CYS A 713 -11.03 -7.33 -16.71
C CYS A 713 -9.63 -7.03 -17.26
N GLU A 714 -9.17 -7.98 -18.06
CA GLU A 714 -7.92 -7.91 -18.78
C GLU A 714 -7.98 -8.69 -20.10
N MET A 715 -7.08 -8.33 -20.99
CA MET A 715 -6.93 -8.97 -22.28
C MET A 715 -5.45 -9.12 -22.58
N ASN A 716 -5.05 -10.32 -22.98
CA ASN A 716 -3.70 -10.62 -23.42
C ASN A 716 -3.66 -10.67 -24.94
N SER A 717 -2.58 -10.17 -25.53
CA SER A 717 -2.29 -10.43 -26.94
C SER A 717 -2.08 -11.93 -27.20
N PRO A 718 -2.47 -12.45 -28.38
CA PRO A 718 -2.28 -13.87 -28.71
C PRO A 718 -0.83 -14.32 -28.58
N ASP A 719 0.13 -13.44 -28.88
CA ASP A 719 1.56 -13.75 -28.76
C ASP A 719 2.02 -13.77 -27.30
N MET A 720 1.45 -12.93 -26.44
CA MET A 720 1.73 -12.99 -25.00
C MET A 720 1.27 -14.32 -24.41
N GLU A 721 0.11 -14.85 -24.83
CA GLU A 721 -0.33 -16.18 -24.39
C GLU A 721 0.66 -17.28 -24.79
N LYS A 722 1.29 -17.16 -25.96
CA LYS A 722 2.34 -18.10 -26.42
C LYS A 722 3.60 -18.04 -25.55
N VAL A 723 4.02 -16.83 -25.16
CA VAL A 723 5.26 -16.59 -24.40
C VAL A 723 5.11 -16.87 -22.91
N LEU A 724 3.91 -16.70 -22.33
CA LEU A 724 3.67 -16.93 -20.91
C LEU A 724 4.10 -18.36 -20.50
N PRO A 725 5.08 -18.50 -19.58
CA PRO A 725 5.61 -19.81 -19.23
C PRO A 725 4.51 -20.77 -18.79
N LYS A 726 4.64 -22.07 -19.12
CA LYS A 726 3.66 -23.12 -18.77
C LYS A 726 3.25 -23.10 -17.28
N ARG A 727 4.13 -22.65 -16.38
CA ARG A 727 3.85 -22.50 -14.94
C ARG A 727 2.76 -21.45 -14.64
N TRP A 728 2.71 -20.37 -15.41
CA TRP A 728 1.68 -19.32 -15.32
C TRP A 728 0.36 -19.76 -15.96
N ARG A 729 0.44 -20.46 -17.10
CA ARG A 729 -0.73 -21.15 -17.67
C ARG A 729 -1.36 -22.14 -16.68
N ARG A 730 -0.55 -22.71 -15.78
CA ARG A 730 -0.97 -23.64 -14.71
C ARG A 730 -1.20 -22.96 -13.35
N GLY A 731 -1.09 -21.64 -13.24
CA GLY A 731 -1.41 -20.86 -12.04
C GLY A 731 -0.50 -21.04 -10.82
N ARG A 732 0.79 -21.37 -10.96
CA ARG A 732 1.71 -21.61 -9.81
C ARG A 732 2.74 -20.50 -9.54
N GLY A 733 2.44 -19.25 -9.87
CA GLY A 733 3.26 -18.07 -9.55
C GLY A 733 2.44 -17.00 -8.83
N SER A 734 3.09 -16.04 -8.18
CA SER A 734 2.45 -14.95 -7.41
C SER A 734 1.56 -14.02 -8.25
N SER A 735 1.82 -13.92 -9.55
CA SER A 735 0.82 -13.48 -10.54
C SER A 735 -0.23 -14.59 -10.74
N ARG A 736 -1.38 -14.36 -10.12
CA ARG A 736 -2.58 -15.21 -10.04
C ARG A 736 -2.84 -16.08 -11.30
N PRO A 737 -3.48 -17.27 -11.18
CA PRO A 737 -3.95 -18.08 -12.31
C PRO A 737 -4.64 -17.22 -13.37
N ALA A 738 -4.74 -17.66 -14.64
CA ALA A 738 -5.49 -16.96 -15.69
C ALA A 738 -6.70 -16.25 -15.08
N LYS A 739 -6.62 -14.91 -14.97
CA LYS A 739 -7.34 -14.12 -13.93
C LYS A 739 -8.83 -14.41 -13.91
N ALA A 740 -9.38 -14.74 -15.08
CA ALA A 740 -10.73 -15.26 -15.28
C ALA A 740 -11.08 -16.48 -14.41
N SER A 741 -10.27 -17.55 -14.43
CA SER A 741 -10.54 -18.78 -13.66
C SER A 741 -10.48 -18.54 -12.16
N TRP A 742 -9.48 -17.77 -11.71
CA TRP A 742 -9.34 -17.43 -10.29
C TRP A 742 -10.49 -16.52 -9.82
N LEU A 743 -10.86 -15.50 -10.60
CA LEU A 743 -11.97 -14.61 -10.28
C LEU A 743 -13.30 -15.36 -10.24
N ASN A 744 -13.57 -16.20 -11.25
CA ASN A 744 -14.77 -17.03 -11.28
C ASN A 744 -14.84 -17.87 -10.00
N ARG A 745 -13.76 -18.59 -9.63
CA ARG A 745 -13.74 -19.37 -8.38
C ARG A 745 -13.99 -18.51 -7.14
N LEU A 746 -13.36 -17.33 -7.05
CA LEU A 746 -13.50 -16.43 -5.93
C LEU A 746 -14.96 -15.96 -5.77
N VAL A 747 -15.56 -15.49 -6.86
CA VAL A 747 -16.90 -14.89 -6.86
C VAL A 747 -17.97 -15.96 -6.72
N THR A 748 -17.87 -17.11 -7.40
CA THR A 748 -18.86 -18.19 -7.29
C THR A 748 -18.85 -18.89 -5.94
N ALA A 749 -17.72 -18.85 -5.21
CA ALA A 749 -17.63 -19.36 -3.85
C ALA A 749 -18.17 -18.36 -2.79
N ASN A 750 -18.45 -17.11 -3.19
CA ASN A 750 -18.98 -16.10 -2.30
C ASN A 750 -20.51 -16.25 -2.16
N THR A 751 -21.01 -16.39 -0.94
CA THR A 751 -22.43 -16.60 -0.65
C THR A 751 -23.27 -15.38 -1.01
N ASP A 752 -22.75 -14.17 -0.82
CA ASP A 752 -23.46 -12.95 -1.18
C ASP A 752 -23.65 -12.83 -2.70
N PHE A 753 -22.66 -13.26 -3.48
CA PHE A 753 -22.77 -13.36 -4.93
C PHE A 753 -23.83 -14.37 -5.34
N ALA A 754 -23.78 -15.59 -4.79
CA ALA A 754 -24.75 -16.62 -5.10
C ALA A 754 -26.18 -16.17 -4.80
N ASN A 755 -26.39 -15.50 -3.67
CA ASN A 755 -27.67 -14.90 -3.31
C ASN A 755 -28.09 -13.77 -4.26
N ALA A 756 -27.15 -12.92 -4.70
CA ALA A 756 -27.44 -11.80 -5.60
C ALA A 756 -27.84 -12.25 -7.01
N PHE A 757 -27.32 -13.38 -7.50
CA PHE A 757 -27.60 -13.91 -8.84
C PHE A 757 -28.50 -15.15 -8.86
N GLY A 758 -28.97 -15.63 -7.70
CA GLY A 758 -29.78 -16.84 -7.61
C GLY A 758 -29.01 -18.11 -8.01
N CYS A 759 -27.70 -18.12 -7.80
CA CYS A 759 -26.85 -19.27 -8.12
C CYS A 759 -27.08 -20.38 -7.09
N ARG A 760 -27.05 -21.64 -7.55
CA ARG A 760 -26.91 -22.77 -6.63
C ARG A 760 -25.53 -22.65 -5.99
N ILE A 761 -25.48 -22.54 -4.68
CA ILE A 761 -24.24 -22.66 -3.93
C ILE A 761 -23.79 -24.11 -4.15
N PRO A 762 -22.72 -24.39 -4.91
CA PRO A 762 -22.20 -25.75 -4.98
C PRO A 762 -21.91 -26.19 -3.55
N GLU A 763 -22.20 -27.46 -3.19
CA GLU A 763 -21.82 -28.02 -1.90
C GLU A 763 -20.38 -27.61 -1.63
N LEU A 764 -20.21 -26.63 -0.73
CA LEU A 764 -18.95 -25.93 -0.57
C LEU A 764 -17.91 -27.01 -0.30
N GLN A 765 -16.86 -27.08 -1.14
CA GLN A 765 -15.66 -27.75 -0.67
C GLN A 765 -15.37 -27.13 0.69
N PRO A 766 -15.25 -27.95 1.76
CA PRO A 766 -15.18 -27.46 3.12
C PRO A 766 -14.17 -26.33 3.14
N ASN A 767 -14.60 -25.15 3.62
CA ASN A 767 -13.77 -23.97 3.70
C ASN A 767 -12.41 -24.44 4.25
N PRO A 768 -11.33 -24.47 3.45
CA PRO A 768 -10.08 -25.07 3.91
C PRO A 768 -9.43 -24.23 5.02
N PHE A 769 -10.06 -23.09 5.35
CA PHE A 769 -9.70 -22.21 6.45
C PHE A 769 -10.65 -22.33 7.65
N LYS A 770 -11.60 -23.27 7.69
CA LYS A 770 -12.43 -23.49 8.89
C LYS A 770 -11.57 -23.83 10.12
N ASP A 771 -10.37 -24.38 9.90
CA ASP A 771 -9.38 -24.67 10.94
C ASP A 771 -8.36 -23.53 11.15
N CYS A 772 -8.40 -22.47 10.34
CA CYS A 772 -7.50 -21.29 10.43
C CYS A 772 -8.21 -19.99 10.83
N ALA A 773 -9.52 -19.89 10.61
CA ALA A 773 -10.41 -18.85 11.12
C ALA A 773 -10.74 -19.14 12.59
#